data_AF-A0A8D6VRM6-F1
#
_entry.id   AF-A0A8D6VRM6-F1
#
_cell.length_a   1.000
_cell.length_b   1.000
_cell.length_c   1.000
_cell.angle_alpha   90.00
_cell.angle_beta   90.00
_cell.angle_gamma   90.00
#
_symmetry.space_group_name_H-M   'P 1'
#
loop_
_entity.id
_entity.type
_entity.pdbx_description
1 polymer ?
#
loop_
_entity_poly.entity_id
_entity_poly.type
_entity_poly.pdbx_seq_one_letter_code
_entity_poly.pdbx_strand_id
1 'polypeptide(L)'
;MPPRRVLPALLALAPLIACADPVFDRCLAGLQTQAAAKGVAAANFQRFTAGLAPDPSVLPLLDAQPEFTTPIWDYLASLVDSQRVADGQAMLATHRDLLARLSEQTGVDPATIVAVWGVESDYGRVTGKRPLLVSLATLSCAGRRQPFFRGELLALLGLLQQGDLSPDGLTGSWAGAFGQTQFMPSTYARIAVDGDGDGRRDLVASIPDALASTANYLVKAGWERARPWGMEVRLPAGFDASKAGRTRRQPLQAWQNAGLLGTDGKALAPAGLPAETPAALLLPAGATGPAFLVFRNYDAIYAYNAAESYALSIALLADRLRGGAGLVAAWPTDDPGLGRPERRELQQLLLARGHLIGEADGMIGTASRRAIQVEQTRLGLQPADGRPGQRILTALRAAPPVAGAAAIRATAFKLPAAYPAFVQSPIVQKAPPMSDLTGLRTGDFHGFPSLLIDTPFSTAAISLFGGQLLSFVPKGGQDVMWLSPTAKQPPTPIRGGAPVCWPYFGRQDQTGEVPAHGFVRTVPWQLTESRREDDGTLVLTLTPPSFDDLALRLRMTLRIGRTLEQSLITENTSPAPVRFTQALHNYFRVGDALTVSVQGLDGLDYLDKYENYATAHRQQGEWSLRDPRDPGRSDRIYTNAGGRYTLTDPVLGRRIVIATQGSRSLVAWNPGDEAAAKMADVGEGWRDYVCLEAANAGPDVIELAPGASHTLTQTISVE
;
A
#
# COMPACT_ATOMS: atom_id res chain seq x y z
N MET A 1 -4.85 -25.30 63.67
CA MET A 1 -5.59 -24.86 62.45
C MET A 1 -4.57 -24.43 61.41
N PRO A 2 -4.34 -25.21 60.34
CA PRO A 2 -3.42 -24.82 59.28
C PRO A 2 -4.13 -23.96 58.22
N PRO A 3 -3.38 -23.09 57.50
CA PRO A 3 -3.92 -22.15 56.53
C PRO A 3 -4.36 -22.87 55.25
N ARG A 4 -5.54 -22.51 54.74
CA ARG A 4 -6.07 -22.99 53.46
C ARG A 4 -5.23 -22.45 52.30
N ARG A 5 -4.64 -23.35 51.50
CA ARG A 5 -4.04 -23.04 50.20
C ARG A 5 -5.16 -22.71 49.20
N VAL A 6 -5.09 -21.54 48.57
CA VAL A 6 -5.91 -21.18 47.41
C VAL A 6 -5.09 -21.50 46.15
N LEU A 7 -5.57 -22.41 45.31
CA LEU A 7 -5.00 -22.68 43.98
C LEU A 7 -5.32 -21.50 43.05
N PRO A 8 -4.37 -21.04 42.20
CA PRO A 8 -4.71 -20.10 41.14
C PRO A 8 -5.47 -20.84 40.03
N ALA A 9 -6.68 -20.38 39.73
CA ALA A 9 -7.43 -20.82 38.55
C ALA A 9 -6.71 -20.29 37.30
N LEU A 10 -6.09 -21.19 36.54
CA LEU A 10 -5.71 -20.93 35.15
C LEU A 10 -6.99 -20.72 34.34
N LEU A 11 -7.33 -19.46 34.02
CA LEU A 11 -8.23 -19.19 32.90
C LEU A 11 -7.48 -19.57 31.62
N ALA A 12 -7.89 -20.68 31.01
CA ALA A 12 -7.53 -20.98 29.64
C ALA A 12 -8.06 -19.85 28.75
N LEU A 13 -7.15 -19.13 28.08
CA LEU A 13 -7.54 -18.30 26.93
C LEU A 13 -8.13 -19.24 25.88
N ALA A 14 -9.44 -19.13 25.66
CA ALA A 14 -10.05 -19.71 24.48
C ALA A 14 -9.43 -19.04 23.23
N PRO A 15 -9.04 -19.81 22.21
CA PRO A 15 -8.54 -19.22 20.97
C PRO A 15 -9.65 -18.38 20.34
N LEU A 16 -9.32 -17.15 19.97
CA LEU A 16 -10.16 -16.25 19.17
C LEU A 16 -10.57 -17.01 17.90
N ILE A 17 -11.84 -17.41 17.84
CA ILE A 17 -12.44 -17.98 16.63
C ILE A 17 -12.48 -16.84 15.62
N ALA A 18 -11.71 -16.96 14.54
CA ALA A 18 -11.77 -16.04 13.40
C ALA A 18 -13.24 -15.87 12.99
N CYS A 19 -13.70 -14.63 12.79
CA CYS A 19 -15.07 -14.35 12.34
C CYS A 19 -15.34 -15.19 11.07
N ALA A 20 -16.28 -16.12 11.19
CA ALA A 20 -16.71 -16.98 10.10
C ALA A 20 -17.26 -16.12 8.96
N ASP A 21 -16.76 -16.32 7.74
CA ASP A 21 -17.43 -15.87 6.52
C ASP A 21 -18.30 -17.03 6.05
N PRO A 22 -19.63 -16.99 6.28
CA PRO A 22 -20.49 -18.15 6.03
C PRO A 22 -20.57 -18.54 4.55
N VAL A 23 -20.24 -17.61 3.64
CA VAL A 23 -20.22 -17.87 2.19
C VAL A 23 -18.93 -18.59 1.82
N PHE A 24 -17.79 -18.10 2.30
CA PHE A 24 -16.49 -18.73 2.10
C PHE A 24 -16.45 -20.13 2.74
N ASP A 25 -16.91 -20.26 3.99
CA ASP A 25 -16.93 -21.53 4.72
C ASP A 25 -17.80 -22.57 4.02
N ARG A 26 -18.98 -22.16 3.52
CA ARG A 26 -19.88 -23.04 2.76
C ARG A 26 -19.25 -23.47 1.44
N CYS A 27 -18.60 -22.55 0.74
CA CYS A 27 -17.88 -22.89 -0.49
C CYS A 27 -16.77 -23.90 -0.20
N LEU A 28 -15.93 -23.64 0.80
CA LEU A 28 -14.79 -24.47 1.16
C LEU A 28 -15.26 -25.87 1.59
N ALA A 29 -16.30 -25.96 2.43
CA ALA A 29 -16.94 -27.23 2.77
C ALA A 29 -17.43 -28.00 1.53
N GLY A 30 -17.99 -27.29 0.54
CA GLY A 30 -18.41 -27.87 -0.74
C GLY A 30 -17.27 -28.42 -1.60
N LEU A 31 -16.01 -28.05 -1.33
CA LEU A 31 -14.84 -28.60 -2.03
C LEU A 31 -14.37 -29.94 -1.46
N GLN A 32 -14.83 -30.35 -0.27
CA GLN A 32 -14.38 -31.59 0.38
C GLN A 32 -14.67 -32.83 -0.48
N THR A 33 -15.83 -32.90 -1.14
CA THR A 33 -16.17 -34.01 -2.04
C THR A 33 -15.24 -34.07 -3.25
N GLN A 34 -14.87 -32.91 -3.80
CA GLN A 34 -13.93 -32.85 -4.93
C GLN A 34 -12.51 -33.23 -4.48
N ALA A 35 -12.11 -32.83 -3.27
CA ALA A 35 -10.84 -33.21 -2.66
C ALA A 35 -10.75 -34.73 -2.44
N ALA A 36 -11.83 -35.34 -1.93
CA ALA A 36 -11.92 -36.79 -1.76
C ALA A 36 -11.79 -37.53 -3.11
N ALA A 37 -12.42 -37.03 -4.18
CA ALA A 37 -12.28 -37.58 -5.52
C ALA A 37 -10.85 -37.45 -6.10
N LYS A 38 -10.02 -36.57 -5.53
CA LYS A 38 -8.58 -36.43 -5.82
C LYS A 38 -7.68 -37.17 -4.83
N GLY A 39 -8.24 -37.97 -3.92
CA GLY A 39 -7.51 -38.78 -2.96
C GLY A 39 -7.09 -38.04 -1.68
N VAL A 40 -7.57 -36.82 -1.43
CA VAL A 40 -7.33 -36.10 -0.18
C VAL A 40 -8.23 -36.67 0.92
N ALA A 41 -7.64 -37.18 1.99
CA ALA A 41 -8.37 -37.73 3.14
C ALA A 41 -9.14 -36.63 3.86
N ALA A 42 -10.35 -36.96 4.35
CA ALA A 42 -11.22 -36.00 5.03
C ALA A 42 -10.53 -35.30 6.22
N ALA A 43 -9.76 -36.05 7.02
CA ALA A 43 -9.01 -35.49 8.14
C ALA A 43 -7.95 -34.47 7.70
N ASN A 44 -7.26 -34.72 6.58
CA ASN A 44 -6.27 -33.79 6.04
C ASN A 44 -6.92 -32.56 5.41
N PHE A 45 -8.04 -32.73 4.69
CA PHE A 45 -8.83 -31.61 4.20
C PHE A 45 -9.23 -30.69 5.36
N GLN A 46 -9.83 -31.25 6.42
CA GLN A 46 -10.23 -30.50 7.60
C GLN A 46 -9.03 -29.82 8.26
N ARG A 47 -7.93 -30.53 8.47
CA ARG A 47 -6.70 -29.98 9.06
C ARG A 47 -6.15 -28.78 8.28
N PHE A 48 -6.05 -28.88 6.95
CA PHE A 48 -5.43 -27.84 6.12
C PHE A 48 -6.35 -26.67 5.78
N THR A 49 -7.66 -26.84 5.95
CA THR A 49 -8.67 -25.79 5.70
C THR A 49 -9.20 -25.13 6.98
N ALA A 50 -8.94 -25.73 8.15
CA ALA A 50 -9.37 -25.19 9.43
C ALA A 50 -8.81 -23.78 9.67
N GLY A 51 -9.71 -22.84 9.95
CA GLY A 51 -9.35 -21.46 10.30
C GLY A 51 -8.82 -20.61 9.14
N LEU A 52 -8.93 -21.08 7.89
CA LEU A 52 -8.63 -20.23 6.74
C LEU A 52 -9.65 -19.09 6.69
N ALA A 53 -9.16 -17.85 6.64
CA ALA A 53 -9.94 -16.67 6.32
C ALA A 53 -9.63 -16.24 4.87
N PRO A 54 -10.61 -15.78 4.08
CA PRO A 54 -10.35 -15.31 2.74
C PRO A 54 -9.47 -14.05 2.77
N ASP A 55 -8.70 -13.85 1.70
CA ASP A 55 -7.91 -12.63 1.45
C ASP A 55 -8.45 -11.90 0.21
N PRO A 56 -9.48 -11.04 0.35
CA PRO A 56 -10.09 -10.37 -0.79
C PRO A 56 -9.12 -9.52 -1.62
N SER A 57 -7.96 -9.14 -1.06
CA SER A 57 -6.96 -8.33 -1.76
C SER A 57 -6.33 -9.06 -2.96
N VAL A 58 -6.49 -10.38 -3.09
CA VAL A 58 -6.05 -11.13 -4.28
C VAL A 58 -7.02 -11.03 -5.46
N LEU A 59 -8.28 -10.63 -5.22
CA LEU A 59 -9.31 -10.61 -6.27
C LEU A 59 -9.05 -9.55 -7.35
N PRO A 60 -8.69 -8.29 -7.02
CA PRO A 60 -8.39 -7.29 -8.04
C PRO A 60 -7.15 -7.63 -8.89
N LEU A 61 -6.22 -8.43 -8.35
CA LEU A 61 -5.00 -8.85 -9.05
C LEU A 61 -5.29 -9.80 -10.22
N LEU A 62 -6.47 -10.42 -10.24
CA LEU A 62 -6.93 -11.19 -11.39
C LEU A 62 -6.99 -10.33 -12.66
N ASP A 63 -7.30 -9.05 -12.55
CA ASP A 63 -7.60 -8.19 -13.70
C ASP A 63 -6.41 -7.34 -14.18
N ALA A 64 -5.28 -7.40 -13.47
CA ALA A 64 -4.10 -6.59 -13.74
C ALA A 64 -2.81 -7.44 -13.73
N GLN A 65 -2.55 -8.14 -14.83
CA GLN A 65 -1.30 -8.89 -15.01
C GLN A 65 -0.24 -8.01 -15.70
N PRO A 66 0.89 -7.71 -15.03
CA PRO A 66 1.91 -6.80 -15.53
C PRO A 66 2.42 -7.14 -16.93
N GLU A 67 2.49 -8.42 -17.27
CA GLU A 67 2.95 -8.96 -18.56
C GLU A 67 2.15 -8.41 -19.75
N PHE A 68 0.88 -8.06 -19.52
CA PHE A 68 -0.06 -7.62 -20.57
C PHE A 68 -0.37 -6.12 -20.51
N THR A 69 -0.17 -5.48 -19.36
CA THR A 69 -0.54 -4.07 -19.13
C THR A 69 0.65 -3.12 -19.13
N THR A 70 1.85 -3.63 -18.87
CA THR A 70 3.08 -2.82 -18.77
C THR A 70 3.68 -2.64 -20.16
N PRO A 71 4.10 -1.41 -20.55
CA PRO A 71 4.87 -1.21 -21.78
C PRO A 71 6.08 -2.16 -21.83
N ILE A 72 6.31 -2.79 -22.96
CA ILE A 72 7.31 -3.88 -23.06
C ILE A 72 8.72 -3.46 -22.61
N TRP A 73 9.13 -2.22 -22.88
CA TRP A 73 10.42 -1.70 -22.43
C TRP A 73 10.51 -1.52 -20.91
N ASP A 74 9.41 -1.19 -20.22
CA ASP A 74 9.37 -1.12 -18.76
C ASP A 74 9.42 -2.51 -18.14
N TYR A 75 8.66 -3.43 -18.72
CA TYR A 75 8.62 -4.81 -18.30
C TYR A 75 10.00 -5.46 -18.40
N LEU A 76 10.65 -5.35 -19.58
CA LEU A 76 12.00 -5.87 -19.80
C LEU A 76 13.06 -5.16 -18.95
N ALA A 77 13.01 -3.83 -18.81
CA ALA A 77 13.95 -3.11 -17.95
C ALA A 77 13.88 -3.56 -16.48
N SER A 78 12.73 -4.06 -16.03
CA SER A 78 12.54 -4.58 -14.68
C SER A 78 13.07 -6.01 -14.45
N LEU A 79 13.22 -6.79 -15.53
CA LEU A 79 13.56 -8.22 -15.47
C LEU A 79 14.89 -8.57 -16.14
N VAL A 80 15.46 -7.66 -16.93
CA VAL A 80 16.71 -7.84 -17.69
C VAL A 80 17.63 -6.64 -17.43
N ASP A 81 17.88 -6.32 -16.16
CA ASP A 81 18.77 -5.25 -15.74
C ASP A 81 20.21 -5.74 -15.47
N SER A 82 21.17 -4.81 -15.40
CA SER A 82 22.59 -5.12 -15.22
C SER A 82 22.90 -5.80 -13.88
N GLN A 83 22.18 -5.49 -12.80
CA GLN A 83 22.37 -6.15 -11.51
C GLN A 83 21.88 -7.60 -11.59
N ARG A 84 20.71 -7.85 -12.17
CA ARG A 84 20.21 -9.22 -12.34
C ARG A 84 21.14 -10.06 -13.23
N VAL A 85 21.71 -9.48 -14.29
CA VAL A 85 22.72 -10.17 -15.12
C VAL A 85 23.96 -10.53 -14.29
N ALA A 86 24.49 -9.61 -13.48
CA ALA A 86 25.64 -9.88 -12.63
C ALA A 86 25.34 -10.98 -11.59
N ASP A 87 24.17 -10.90 -10.95
CA ASP A 87 23.69 -11.90 -10.00
C ASP A 87 23.56 -13.28 -10.66
N GLY A 88 22.99 -13.36 -11.86
CA GLY A 88 22.86 -14.62 -12.60
C GLY A 88 24.19 -15.19 -13.07
N GLN A 89 25.17 -14.35 -13.43
CA GLN A 89 26.54 -14.79 -13.71
C GLN A 89 27.20 -15.38 -12.47
N ALA A 90 26.97 -14.79 -11.30
CA ALA A 90 27.40 -15.37 -10.04
C ALA A 90 26.72 -16.71 -9.78
N MET A 91 25.41 -16.84 -10.01
CA MET A 91 24.70 -18.12 -9.87
C MET A 91 25.21 -19.21 -10.83
N LEU A 92 25.54 -18.84 -12.07
CA LEU A 92 26.19 -19.75 -13.03
C LEU A 92 27.54 -20.27 -12.51
N ALA A 93 28.33 -19.40 -11.87
CA ALA A 93 29.61 -19.77 -11.29
C ALA A 93 29.43 -20.63 -10.03
N THR A 94 28.54 -20.24 -9.11
CA THR A 94 28.28 -20.95 -7.85
C THR A 94 27.72 -22.35 -8.08
N HIS A 95 26.82 -22.53 -9.05
CA HIS A 95 26.15 -23.81 -9.33
C HIS A 95 26.69 -24.52 -10.57
N ARG A 96 27.93 -24.22 -10.99
CA ARG A 96 28.53 -24.69 -12.25
C ARG A 96 28.38 -26.19 -12.47
N ASP A 97 28.75 -26.99 -11.48
CA ASP A 97 28.78 -28.46 -11.63
C ASP A 97 27.37 -29.06 -11.70
N LEU A 98 26.44 -28.53 -10.89
CA LEU A 98 25.03 -28.90 -10.96
C LEU A 98 24.46 -28.58 -12.34
N LEU A 99 24.64 -27.35 -12.81
CA LEU A 99 24.11 -26.89 -14.09
C LEU A 99 24.74 -27.62 -15.28
N ALA A 100 26.02 -27.98 -15.20
CA ALA A 100 26.68 -28.80 -16.22
C ALA A 100 26.04 -30.19 -16.31
N ARG A 101 25.81 -30.86 -15.17
CA ARG A 101 25.11 -32.15 -15.14
C ARG A 101 23.69 -32.05 -15.69
N LEU A 102 22.93 -31.03 -15.27
CA LEU A 102 21.57 -30.82 -15.77
C LEU A 102 21.57 -30.56 -17.28
N SER A 103 22.51 -29.78 -17.78
CA SER A 103 22.65 -29.52 -19.22
C SER A 103 23.01 -30.76 -20.01
N GLU A 104 23.84 -31.64 -19.47
CA GLU A 104 24.16 -32.92 -20.10
C GLU A 104 22.94 -33.86 -20.15
N GLN A 105 22.18 -33.93 -19.06
CA GLN A 105 21.01 -34.80 -18.96
C GLN A 105 19.84 -34.30 -19.81
N THR A 106 19.58 -33.00 -19.80
CA THR A 106 18.35 -32.42 -20.35
C THR A 106 18.55 -31.77 -21.72
N GLY A 107 19.78 -31.38 -22.06
CA GLY A 107 20.07 -30.58 -23.25
C GLY A 107 19.65 -29.11 -23.15
N VAL A 108 19.15 -28.68 -21.98
CA VAL A 108 18.87 -27.26 -21.68
C VAL A 108 20.16 -26.61 -21.19
N ASP A 109 20.58 -25.53 -21.84
CA ASP A 109 21.85 -24.90 -21.45
C ASP A 109 21.77 -24.19 -20.09
N PRO A 110 22.89 -24.09 -19.34
CA PRO A 110 22.93 -23.48 -18.01
C PRO A 110 22.35 -22.06 -17.93
N ALA A 111 22.64 -21.22 -18.94
CA ALA A 111 22.22 -19.83 -18.93
C ALA A 111 20.69 -19.72 -19.06
N THR A 112 20.05 -20.59 -19.85
CA THR A 112 18.59 -20.66 -19.93
C THR A 112 17.96 -21.07 -18.59
N ILE A 113 18.48 -22.11 -17.93
CA ILE A 113 17.95 -22.56 -16.63
C ILE A 113 18.04 -21.42 -15.60
N VAL A 114 19.20 -20.77 -15.51
CA VAL A 114 19.43 -19.65 -14.58
C VAL A 114 18.59 -18.42 -14.96
N ALA A 115 18.36 -18.15 -16.25
CA ALA A 115 17.52 -17.05 -16.68
C ALA A 115 16.05 -17.23 -16.24
N VAL A 116 15.50 -18.44 -16.36
CA VAL A 116 14.16 -18.75 -15.82
C VAL A 116 14.14 -18.48 -14.33
N TRP A 117 15.10 -19.02 -13.58
CA TRP A 117 15.19 -18.84 -12.13
C TRP A 117 15.30 -17.36 -11.71
N GLY A 118 16.06 -16.57 -12.46
CA GLY A 118 16.20 -15.13 -12.23
C GLY A 118 14.92 -14.34 -12.48
N VAL A 119 14.18 -14.66 -13.54
CA VAL A 119 12.90 -14.02 -13.84
C VAL A 119 11.83 -14.40 -12.83
N GLU A 120 11.75 -15.69 -12.46
CA GLU A 120 10.70 -16.19 -11.57
C GLU A 120 10.83 -15.70 -10.13
N SER A 121 12.03 -15.74 -9.56
CA SER A 121 12.19 -15.52 -8.12
C SER A 121 13.38 -14.67 -7.72
N ASP A 122 14.02 -13.98 -8.67
CA ASP A 122 15.28 -13.25 -8.42
C ASP A 122 16.33 -14.17 -7.77
N TYR A 123 16.44 -15.39 -8.30
CA TYR A 123 17.31 -16.46 -7.78
C TYR A 123 16.94 -16.91 -6.37
N GLY A 124 15.64 -17.07 -6.09
CA GLY A 124 15.10 -17.53 -4.81
C GLY A 124 14.91 -16.45 -3.74
N ARG A 125 15.27 -15.18 -4.01
CA ARG A 125 15.10 -14.07 -3.05
C ARG A 125 13.65 -13.59 -2.92
N VAL A 126 12.84 -13.78 -3.97
CA VAL A 126 11.46 -13.31 -4.05
C VAL A 126 10.56 -14.47 -4.46
N THR A 127 10.06 -15.23 -3.48
CA THR A 127 9.20 -16.39 -3.71
C THR A 127 7.71 -16.12 -3.45
N GLY A 128 7.40 -14.90 -2.99
CA GLY A 128 6.05 -14.48 -2.60
C GLY A 128 5.85 -14.48 -1.08
N LYS A 129 4.94 -13.61 -0.60
CA LYS A 129 4.73 -13.34 0.83
C LYS A 129 3.35 -13.75 1.33
N ARG A 130 2.47 -14.21 0.44
CA ARG A 130 1.08 -14.54 0.80
C ARG A 130 0.99 -16.01 1.20
N PRO A 131 0.25 -16.37 2.27
CA PRO A 131 -0.01 -17.76 2.59
C PRO A 131 -0.67 -18.47 1.40
N LEU A 132 -0.07 -19.56 0.93
CA LEU A 132 -0.44 -20.17 -0.34
C LEU A 132 -1.85 -20.77 -0.32
N LEU A 133 -2.17 -21.46 0.78
CA LEU A 133 -3.50 -22.05 1.03
C LEU A 133 -4.59 -20.96 1.04
N VAL A 134 -4.35 -19.83 1.70
CA VAL A 134 -5.31 -18.71 1.78
C VAL A 134 -5.58 -18.16 0.38
N SER A 135 -4.53 -17.92 -0.41
CA SER A 135 -4.65 -17.36 -1.76
C SER A 135 -5.47 -18.27 -2.67
N LEU A 136 -5.12 -19.56 -2.72
CA LEU A 136 -5.81 -20.54 -3.55
C LEU A 136 -7.23 -20.85 -3.06
N ALA A 137 -7.47 -20.88 -1.74
CA ALA A 137 -8.81 -21.05 -1.20
C ALA A 137 -9.71 -19.87 -1.54
N THR A 138 -9.21 -18.63 -1.40
CA THR A 138 -9.93 -17.41 -1.77
C THR A 138 -10.33 -17.45 -3.24
N LEU A 139 -9.39 -17.72 -4.14
CA LEU A 139 -9.63 -17.76 -5.59
C LEU A 139 -10.46 -18.98 -6.04
N SER A 140 -10.51 -20.05 -5.23
CA SER A 140 -11.41 -21.18 -5.45
C SER A 140 -12.87 -20.85 -5.14
N CYS A 141 -13.10 -19.88 -4.26
CA CYS A 141 -14.41 -19.52 -3.74
C CYS A 141 -14.95 -18.17 -4.22
N ALA A 142 -14.10 -17.28 -4.70
CA ALA A 142 -14.47 -15.97 -5.22
C ALA A 142 -13.67 -15.59 -6.47
N GLY A 143 -14.19 -14.62 -7.23
CA GLY A 143 -13.55 -14.13 -8.46
C GLY A 143 -13.77 -15.02 -9.69
N ARG A 144 -13.00 -14.75 -10.74
CA ARG A 144 -13.05 -15.48 -12.02
C ARG A 144 -12.09 -16.67 -12.03
N ARG A 145 -12.30 -17.63 -12.95
CA ARG A 145 -11.49 -18.86 -13.10
C ARG A 145 -11.50 -19.80 -11.88
N GLN A 146 -12.53 -19.76 -11.04
CA GLN A 146 -12.65 -20.66 -9.88
C GLN A 146 -12.41 -22.14 -10.20
N PRO A 147 -12.87 -22.73 -11.33
CA PRO A 147 -12.57 -24.12 -11.64
C PRO A 147 -11.07 -24.43 -11.75
N PHE A 148 -10.28 -23.49 -12.29
CA PHE A 148 -8.83 -23.61 -12.37
C PHE A 148 -8.21 -23.57 -10.96
N PHE A 149 -8.55 -22.56 -10.15
CA PHE A 149 -7.99 -22.42 -8.80
C PHE A 149 -8.43 -23.54 -7.85
N ARG A 150 -9.63 -24.09 -8.02
CA ARG A 150 -10.05 -25.31 -7.32
C ARG A 150 -9.11 -26.47 -7.67
N GLY A 151 -8.80 -26.66 -8.95
CA GLY A 151 -7.81 -27.66 -9.38
C GLY A 151 -6.46 -27.49 -8.67
N GLU A 152 -5.97 -26.26 -8.57
CA GLU A 152 -4.70 -25.94 -7.92
C GLU A 152 -4.74 -26.11 -6.40
N LEU A 153 -5.82 -25.69 -5.73
CA LEU A 153 -6.04 -25.93 -4.30
C LEU A 153 -6.05 -27.43 -4.00
N LEU A 154 -6.78 -28.22 -4.79
CA LEU A 154 -6.86 -29.66 -4.59
C LEU A 154 -5.50 -30.35 -4.83
N ALA A 155 -4.74 -29.90 -5.83
CA ALA A 155 -3.38 -30.36 -6.05
C ALA A 155 -2.48 -30.03 -4.84
N LEU A 156 -2.54 -28.79 -4.31
CA LEU A 156 -1.80 -28.39 -3.12
C LEU A 156 -2.13 -29.25 -1.90
N LEU A 157 -3.41 -29.49 -1.63
CA LEU A 157 -3.84 -30.35 -0.53
C LEU A 157 -3.31 -31.79 -0.67
N GLY A 158 -3.25 -32.31 -1.91
CA GLY A 158 -2.63 -33.59 -2.21
C GLY A 158 -1.13 -33.62 -1.88
N LEU A 159 -0.39 -32.57 -2.26
CA LEU A 159 1.04 -32.45 -1.97
C LEU A 159 1.32 -32.35 -0.46
N LEU A 160 0.53 -31.57 0.27
CA LEU A 160 0.63 -31.46 1.73
C LEU A 160 0.34 -32.80 2.42
N GLN A 161 -0.64 -33.56 1.92
CA GLN A 161 -0.94 -34.89 2.45
C GLN A 161 0.18 -35.90 2.19
N GLN A 162 0.85 -35.83 1.04
CA GLN A 162 1.95 -36.74 0.70
C GLN A 162 3.24 -36.42 1.47
N GLY A 163 3.31 -35.24 2.10
CA GLY A 163 4.52 -34.77 2.79
C GLY A 163 5.54 -34.12 1.85
N ASP A 164 5.17 -33.94 0.57
CA ASP A 164 5.99 -33.26 -0.43
C ASP A 164 6.22 -31.78 -0.05
N LEU A 165 5.22 -31.15 0.57
CA LEU A 165 5.26 -29.78 1.06
C LEU A 165 4.83 -29.71 2.52
N SER A 166 5.44 -28.79 3.28
CA SER A 166 4.99 -28.44 4.62
C SER A 166 3.98 -27.28 4.54
N PRO A 167 2.86 -27.29 5.30
CA PRO A 167 1.95 -26.15 5.37
C PRO A 167 2.56 -24.98 6.15
N ASP A 168 3.48 -25.26 7.07
CA ASP A 168 4.06 -24.25 7.96
C ASP A 168 5.00 -23.33 7.19
N GLY A 169 4.66 -22.05 7.14
CA GLY A 169 5.44 -21.04 6.43
C GLY A 169 5.36 -21.10 4.90
N LEU A 170 4.45 -21.90 4.33
CA LEU A 170 4.31 -22.01 2.88
C LEU A 170 3.68 -20.76 2.27
N THR A 171 4.51 -19.95 1.63
CA THR A 171 4.10 -18.72 0.95
C THR A 171 4.27 -18.82 -0.57
N GLY A 172 3.55 -17.96 -1.27
CA GLY A 172 3.70 -17.80 -2.71
C GLY A 172 3.14 -16.46 -3.21
N SER A 173 3.00 -16.38 -4.52
CA SER A 173 2.29 -15.31 -5.21
C SER A 173 0.79 -15.33 -4.88
N TRP A 174 0.11 -14.24 -5.20
CA TRP A 174 -1.34 -14.12 -5.05
C TRP A 174 -2.13 -15.16 -5.85
N ALA A 175 -1.56 -15.65 -6.96
CA ALA A 175 -2.23 -16.59 -7.86
C ALA A 175 -1.97 -18.06 -7.50
N GLY A 176 -1.08 -18.34 -6.54
CA GLY A 176 -0.76 -19.71 -6.13
C GLY A 176 0.53 -20.30 -6.73
N ALA A 177 1.32 -19.52 -7.47
CA ALA A 177 2.68 -19.89 -7.82
C ALA A 177 3.61 -19.75 -6.59
N PHE A 178 4.51 -20.70 -6.35
CA PHE A 178 5.32 -20.74 -5.12
C PHE A 178 6.76 -21.23 -5.32
N GLY A 179 7.59 -21.02 -4.31
CA GLY A 179 8.98 -21.46 -4.29
C GLY A 179 9.85 -20.74 -5.32
N GLN A 180 11.02 -21.32 -5.60
CA GLN A 180 12.02 -20.73 -6.49
C GLN A 180 11.63 -20.81 -7.97
N THR A 181 10.81 -21.80 -8.34
CA THR A 181 10.34 -22.00 -9.72
C THR A 181 9.03 -21.28 -10.02
N GLN A 182 8.33 -20.76 -8.99
CA GLN A 182 6.98 -20.20 -9.13
C GLN A 182 6.02 -21.16 -9.85
N PHE A 183 6.18 -22.46 -9.66
CA PHE A 183 5.23 -23.43 -10.17
C PHE A 183 3.88 -23.30 -9.49
N MET A 184 2.83 -23.53 -10.28
CA MET A 184 1.52 -23.87 -9.74
C MET A 184 1.56 -25.28 -9.10
N PRO A 185 0.76 -25.57 -8.05
CA PRO A 185 0.74 -26.88 -7.41
C PRO A 185 0.53 -28.07 -8.36
N SER A 186 -0.34 -27.94 -9.36
CA SER A 186 -0.56 -28.98 -10.36
C SER A 186 0.67 -29.21 -11.25
N THR A 187 1.45 -28.15 -11.51
CA THR A 187 2.70 -28.22 -12.25
C THR A 187 3.76 -28.92 -11.40
N TYR A 188 3.93 -28.54 -10.13
CA TYR A 188 4.79 -29.25 -9.19
C TYR A 188 4.48 -30.76 -9.21
N ALA A 189 3.21 -31.12 -9.01
CA ALA A 189 2.80 -32.52 -8.90
C ALA A 189 3.18 -33.35 -10.14
N ARG A 190 3.10 -32.74 -11.32
CA ARG A 190 3.32 -33.40 -12.61
C ARG A 190 4.80 -33.50 -13.00
N ILE A 191 5.63 -32.52 -12.65
CA ILE A 191 6.96 -32.37 -13.25
C ILE A 191 8.10 -32.01 -12.29
N ALA A 192 7.84 -31.77 -11.00
CA ALA A 192 8.92 -31.55 -10.04
C ALA A 192 9.85 -32.78 -10.00
N VAL A 193 11.14 -32.54 -9.89
CA VAL A 193 12.22 -33.53 -9.88
C VAL A 193 13.07 -33.32 -8.63
N ASP A 194 13.44 -34.44 -8.02
CA ASP A 194 14.45 -34.53 -6.96
C ASP A 194 15.83 -34.38 -7.62
N GLY A 195 16.46 -33.22 -7.43
CA GLY A 195 17.68 -32.80 -8.11
C GLY A 195 18.96 -33.19 -7.36
N ASP A 196 18.87 -33.44 -6.06
CA ASP A 196 20.00 -33.85 -5.22
C ASP A 196 19.94 -35.32 -4.75
N GLY A 197 18.80 -36.00 -4.94
CA GLY A 197 18.61 -37.42 -4.66
C GLY A 197 18.27 -37.72 -3.21
N ASP A 198 17.81 -36.74 -2.43
CA ASP A 198 17.45 -36.92 -1.01
C ASP A 198 16.07 -37.58 -0.80
N GLY A 199 15.34 -37.86 -1.88
CA GLY A 199 14.01 -38.44 -1.89
C GLY A 199 12.87 -37.41 -1.82
N ARG A 200 13.17 -36.11 -1.89
CA ARG A 200 12.21 -35.00 -1.82
C ARG A 200 12.32 -34.12 -3.06
N ARG A 201 11.32 -33.25 -3.26
CA ARG A 201 11.24 -32.34 -4.42
C ARG A 201 11.02 -30.91 -3.94
N ASP A 202 11.86 -30.45 -3.03
CA ASP A 202 11.71 -29.18 -2.32
C ASP A 202 12.05 -27.97 -3.21
N LEU A 203 11.07 -27.50 -3.98
CA LEU A 203 11.24 -26.30 -4.81
C LEU A 203 11.30 -24.99 -4.01
N VAL A 204 11.17 -25.04 -2.67
CA VAL A 204 11.24 -23.86 -1.80
C VAL A 204 12.68 -23.66 -1.33
N ALA A 205 13.27 -24.67 -0.69
CA ALA A 205 14.59 -24.57 -0.08
C ALA A 205 15.72 -25.23 -0.90
N SER A 206 15.43 -26.25 -1.72
CA SER A 206 16.45 -26.94 -2.51
C SER A 206 16.65 -26.27 -3.87
N ILE A 207 17.80 -25.61 -4.02
CA ILE A 207 18.26 -25.08 -5.31
C ILE A 207 18.46 -26.22 -6.34
N PRO A 208 19.09 -27.36 -5.98
CA PRO A 208 19.14 -28.53 -6.87
C PRO A 208 17.78 -28.92 -7.46
N ASP A 209 16.75 -29.05 -6.64
CA ASP A 209 15.41 -29.45 -7.07
C ASP A 209 14.76 -28.37 -7.95
N ALA A 210 14.90 -27.11 -7.58
CA ALA A 210 14.38 -25.99 -8.35
C ALA A 210 14.97 -25.93 -9.77
N LEU A 211 16.30 -26.07 -9.88
CA LEU A 211 17.00 -26.03 -11.17
C LEU A 211 16.73 -27.29 -12.01
N ALA A 212 16.73 -28.46 -11.38
CA ALA A 212 16.39 -29.72 -12.06
C ALA A 212 14.96 -29.71 -12.59
N SER A 213 14.01 -29.25 -11.77
CA SER A 213 12.59 -29.12 -12.14
C SER A 213 12.36 -28.10 -13.24
N THR A 214 13.10 -26.99 -13.23
CA THR A 214 13.07 -26.00 -14.31
C THR A 214 13.56 -26.58 -15.63
N ALA A 215 14.68 -27.32 -15.62
CA ALA A 215 15.18 -27.98 -16.81
C ALA A 215 14.20 -29.04 -17.33
N ASN A 216 13.63 -29.85 -16.43
CA ASN A 216 12.62 -30.85 -16.77
C ASN A 216 11.35 -30.20 -17.36
N TYR A 217 10.91 -29.05 -16.85
CA TYR A 217 9.81 -28.28 -17.43
C TYR A 217 10.08 -27.99 -18.90
N LEU A 218 11.24 -27.39 -19.20
CA LEU A 218 11.58 -26.97 -20.56
C LEU A 218 11.67 -28.16 -21.52
N VAL A 219 12.23 -29.29 -21.07
CA VAL A 219 12.23 -30.54 -21.84
C VAL A 219 10.80 -30.99 -22.15
N LYS A 220 9.91 -31.03 -21.14
CA LYS A 220 8.50 -31.41 -21.34
C LYS A 220 7.73 -30.40 -22.20
N ALA A 221 8.15 -29.14 -22.22
CA ALA A 221 7.62 -28.11 -23.11
C ALA A 221 8.15 -28.22 -24.56
N GLY A 222 9.09 -29.14 -24.79
CA GLY A 222 9.66 -29.47 -26.10
C GLY A 222 10.90 -28.66 -26.47
N TRP A 223 11.74 -28.36 -25.48
CA TRP A 223 13.07 -27.81 -25.70
C TRP A 223 13.93 -28.73 -26.58
N GLU A 224 14.56 -28.16 -27.59
CA GLU A 224 15.47 -28.80 -28.52
C GLU A 224 16.92 -28.47 -28.16
N ARG A 225 17.70 -29.52 -27.94
CA ARG A 225 19.12 -29.42 -27.57
C ARG A 225 19.91 -28.62 -28.62
N ALA A 226 20.79 -27.74 -28.14
CA ALA A 226 21.71 -26.95 -28.97
C ALA A 226 21.02 -26.11 -30.06
N ARG A 227 19.72 -25.83 -29.93
CA ARG A 227 18.98 -24.91 -30.79
C ARG A 227 18.81 -23.56 -30.09
N PRO A 228 18.91 -22.43 -30.80
CA PRO A 228 18.63 -21.13 -30.21
C PRO A 228 17.12 -20.98 -29.92
N TRP A 229 16.78 -20.14 -28.94
CA TRP A 229 15.40 -19.69 -28.75
C TRP A 229 14.95 -18.81 -29.92
N GLY A 230 15.86 -17.98 -30.44
CA GLY A 230 15.60 -16.97 -31.45
C GLY A 230 16.83 -16.11 -31.73
N MET A 231 16.63 -15.05 -32.51
CA MET A 231 17.64 -14.03 -32.82
C MET A 231 16.97 -12.70 -33.15
N GLU A 232 17.63 -11.60 -32.81
CA GLU A 232 17.24 -10.27 -33.28
C GLU A 232 17.54 -10.13 -34.78
N VAL A 233 16.63 -9.47 -35.51
CA VAL A 233 16.70 -9.28 -36.95
C VAL A 233 16.34 -7.85 -37.34
N ARG A 234 16.78 -7.43 -38.53
CA ARG A 234 16.39 -6.16 -39.15
C ARG A 234 15.36 -6.41 -40.23
N LEU A 235 14.28 -5.62 -40.17
CA LEU A 235 13.25 -5.62 -41.21
C LEU A 235 13.69 -4.76 -42.40
N PRO A 236 13.36 -5.15 -43.64
CA PRO A 236 13.52 -4.28 -44.79
C PRO A 236 12.52 -3.11 -44.73
N ALA A 237 12.83 -2.02 -45.42
CA ALA A 237 11.92 -0.89 -45.54
C ALA A 237 10.57 -1.32 -46.16
N GLY A 238 9.46 -0.87 -45.57
CA GLY A 238 8.11 -1.22 -46.05
C GLY A 238 7.68 -2.66 -45.75
N PHE A 239 8.35 -3.36 -44.85
CA PHE A 239 7.97 -4.72 -44.46
C PHE A 239 6.52 -4.82 -43.98
N ASP A 240 5.79 -5.81 -44.47
CA ASP A 240 4.40 -6.08 -44.09
C ASP A 240 4.32 -6.74 -42.70
N ALA A 241 4.06 -5.94 -41.68
CA ALA A 241 3.95 -6.36 -40.29
C ALA A 241 2.81 -7.37 -40.04
N SER A 242 1.83 -7.52 -40.94
CA SER A 242 0.73 -8.49 -40.78
C SER A 242 1.20 -9.95 -40.82
N LYS A 243 2.42 -10.17 -41.34
CA LYS A 243 3.10 -11.48 -41.36
C LYS A 243 3.65 -11.87 -39.99
N ALA A 244 3.80 -10.93 -39.06
CA ALA A 244 4.30 -11.20 -37.71
C ALA A 244 3.26 -11.89 -36.81
N GLY A 245 3.77 -12.62 -35.82
CA GLY A 245 3.01 -13.32 -34.80
C GLY A 245 3.61 -14.68 -34.49
N ARG A 246 3.71 -15.04 -33.20
CA ARG A 246 4.34 -16.28 -32.72
C ARG A 246 3.83 -17.55 -33.40
N THR A 247 2.53 -17.60 -33.75
CA THR A 247 1.89 -18.76 -34.38
C THR A 247 2.00 -18.76 -35.92
N ARG A 248 2.44 -17.66 -36.54
CA ARG A 248 2.62 -17.53 -38.00
C ARG A 248 4.01 -18.01 -38.43
N ARG A 249 4.29 -19.29 -38.20
CA ARG A 249 5.59 -19.88 -38.52
C ARG A 249 5.75 -20.06 -40.03
N GLN A 250 6.94 -19.71 -40.53
CA GLN A 250 7.40 -19.99 -41.89
C GLN A 250 8.81 -20.58 -41.86
N PRO A 251 9.23 -21.32 -42.89
CA PRO A 251 10.63 -21.73 -43.04
C PRO A 251 11.57 -20.52 -42.96
N LEU A 252 12.75 -20.69 -42.35
CA LEU A 252 13.78 -19.65 -42.28
C LEU A 252 14.10 -19.05 -43.66
N GLN A 253 14.11 -19.87 -44.72
CA GLN A 253 14.27 -19.43 -46.10
C GLN A 253 13.20 -18.43 -46.56
N ALA A 254 11.95 -18.57 -46.11
CA ALA A 254 10.89 -17.65 -46.48
C ALA A 254 11.13 -16.26 -45.90
N TRP A 255 11.67 -16.19 -44.67
CA TRP A 255 12.07 -14.93 -44.03
C TRP A 255 13.29 -14.29 -44.71
N GLN A 256 14.28 -15.10 -45.11
CA GLN A 256 15.40 -14.65 -45.92
C GLN A 256 14.91 -14.05 -47.26
N ASN A 257 14.01 -14.75 -47.96
CA ASN A 257 13.44 -14.29 -49.22
C ASN A 257 12.55 -13.05 -49.05
N ALA A 258 11.97 -12.86 -47.87
CA ALA A 258 11.25 -11.65 -47.49
C ALA A 258 12.17 -10.46 -47.16
N GLY A 259 13.49 -10.64 -47.25
CA GLY A 259 14.48 -9.57 -47.09
C GLY A 259 14.88 -9.26 -45.65
N LEU A 260 14.58 -10.15 -44.69
CA LEU A 260 15.07 -9.99 -43.32
C LEU A 260 16.59 -10.18 -43.27
N LEU A 261 17.25 -9.34 -42.48
CA LEU A 261 18.71 -9.35 -42.29
C LEU A 261 19.06 -9.60 -40.83
N GLY A 262 20.29 -10.06 -40.58
CA GLY A 262 20.87 -10.04 -39.24
C GLY A 262 21.07 -8.61 -38.73
N THR A 263 21.32 -8.46 -37.43
CA THR A 263 21.62 -7.16 -36.82
C THR A 263 22.88 -6.50 -37.41
N ASP A 264 23.82 -7.31 -37.91
CA ASP A 264 25.02 -6.87 -38.63
C ASP A 264 24.76 -6.47 -40.11
N GLY A 265 23.51 -6.56 -40.57
CA GLY A 265 23.09 -6.25 -41.94
C GLY A 265 23.39 -7.35 -42.96
N LYS A 266 23.90 -8.53 -42.54
CA LYS A 266 24.15 -9.66 -43.43
C LYS A 266 22.92 -10.53 -43.60
N ALA A 267 22.94 -11.41 -44.61
CA ALA A 267 21.91 -12.41 -44.81
C ALA A 267 21.80 -13.33 -43.59
N LEU A 268 20.57 -13.73 -43.23
CA LEU A 268 20.34 -14.62 -42.09
C LEU A 268 20.97 -15.99 -42.37
N ALA A 269 22.04 -16.35 -41.66
CA ALA A 269 22.65 -17.67 -41.74
C ALA A 269 23.03 -18.17 -40.34
N PRO A 270 22.05 -18.34 -39.42
CA PRO A 270 22.35 -18.77 -38.07
C PRO A 270 22.94 -20.18 -38.06
N ALA A 271 24.06 -20.34 -37.34
CA ALA A 271 24.83 -21.58 -37.35
C ALA A 271 23.98 -22.79 -36.91
N GLY A 272 24.10 -23.89 -37.66
CA GLY A 272 23.46 -25.15 -37.34
C GLY A 272 21.97 -25.22 -37.65
N LEU A 273 21.30 -24.16 -38.14
CA LEU A 273 19.88 -24.17 -38.49
C LEU A 273 19.64 -24.39 -39.99
N PRO A 274 18.96 -25.48 -40.39
CA PRO A 274 18.56 -25.69 -41.78
C PRO A 274 17.58 -24.62 -42.31
N ALA A 275 17.54 -24.43 -43.62
CA ALA A 275 16.72 -23.42 -44.29
C ALA A 275 15.20 -23.65 -44.10
N GLU A 276 14.80 -24.90 -43.89
CA GLU A 276 13.43 -25.34 -43.62
C GLU A 276 12.99 -25.13 -42.17
N THR A 277 13.88 -24.70 -41.27
CA THR A 277 13.58 -24.54 -39.84
C THR A 277 12.39 -23.59 -39.65
N PRO A 278 11.32 -24.03 -38.95
CA PRO A 278 10.18 -23.17 -38.68
C PRO A 278 10.53 -22.01 -37.74
N ALA A 279 10.39 -20.78 -38.21
CA ALA A 279 10.60 -19.55 -37.44
C ALA A 279 9.35 -18.66 -37.52
N ALA A 280 9.07 -17.91 -36.45
CA ALA A 280 8.05 -16.87 -36.43
C ALA A 280 8.71 -15.51 -36.18
N LEU A 281 8.12 -14.45 -36.73
CA LEU A 281 8.56 -13.08 -36.50
C LEU A 281 7.76 -12.46 -35.34
N LEU A 282 8.45 -11.94 -34.33
CA LEU A 282 7.86 -11.15 -33.24
C LEU A 282 8.21 -9.68 -33.39
N LEU A 283 7.21 -8.82 -33.19
CA LEU A 283 7.32 -7.37 -33.22
C LEU A 283 6.75 -6.78 -31.91
N PRO A 284 7.45 -6.96 -30.77
CA PRO A 284 6.93 -6.61 -29.44
C PRO A 284 6.51 -5.14 -29.27
N ALA A 285 7.08 -4.24 -30.06
CA ALA A 285 6.73 -2.81 -30.07
C ALA A 285 6.39 -2.31 -31.48
N GLY A 286 5.88 -3.19 -32.35
CA GLY A 286 5.61 -2.87 -33.75
C GLY A 286 6.86 -2.85 -34.63
N ALA A 287 6.68 -2.49 -35.90
CA ALA A 287 7.73 -2.58 -36.94
C ALA A 287 8.87 -1.55 -36.79
N THR A 288 8.68 -0.51 -35.98
CA THR A 288 9.69 0.52 -35.68
C THR A 288 10.57 0.16 -34.49
N GLY A 289 10.22 -0.89 -33.75
CA GLY A 289 10.99 -1.40 -32.64
C GLY A 289 11.86 -2.60 -33.00
N PRO A 290 12.42 -3.26 -31.97
CA PRO A 290 13.17 -4.49 -32.10
C PRO A 290 12.32 -5.61 -32.71
N ALA A 291 12.90 -6.39 -33.62
CA ALA A 291 12.25 -7.51 -34.28
C ALA A 291 13.03 -8.81 -34.03
N PHE A 292 12.32 -9.91 -33.78
CA PHE A 292 12.95 -11.19 -33.45
C PHE A 292 12.41 -12.32 -34.31
N LEU A 293 13.29 -13.14 -34.89
CA LEU A 293 12.91 -14.46 -35.36
C LEU A 293 13.00 -15.45 -34.18
N VAL A 294 11.91 -16.15 -33.89
CA VAL A 294 11.83 -17.11 -32.79
C VAL A 294 11.56 -18.53 -33.26
N PHE A 295 12.22 -19.49 -32.64
CA PHE A 295 12.21 -20.92 -32.98
C PHE A 295 11.40 -21.74 -31.96
N ARG A 296 11.54 -23.07 -31.98
CA ARG A 296 10.83 -23.98 -31.07
C ARG A 296 11.14 -23.72 -29.60
N ASN A 297 12.40 -23.39 -29.28
CA ASN A 297 12.84 -23.14 -27.90
C ASN A 297 12.21 -21.91 -27.27
N TYR A 298 11.83 -20.90 -28.06
CA TYR A 298 11.01 -19.80 -27.54
C TYR A 298 9.61 -20.27 -27.12
N ASP A 299 9.00 -21.20 -27.85
CA ASP A 299 7.70 -21.77 -27.43
C ASP A 299 7.84 -22.61 -26.15
N ALA A 300 8.99 -23.25 -25.93
CA ALA A 300 9.26 -23.97 -24.69
C ALA A 300 9.34 -23.02 -23.48
N ILE A 301 9.96 -21.85 -23.66
CA ILE A 301 9.98 -20.78 -22.63
C ILE A 301 8.57 -20.19 -22.44
N TYR A 302 7.87 -19.86 -23.54
CA TYR A 302 6.50 -19.33 -23.51
C TYR A 302 5.51 -20.28 -22.82
N ALA A 303 5.75 -21.60 -22.83
CA ALA A 303 4.89 -22.53 -22.13
C ALA A 303 4.86 -22.27 -20.62
N TYR A 304 5.98 -21.78 -20.05
CA TYR A 304 6.14 -21.51 -18.61
C TYR A 304 5.14 -20.45 -18.13
N ASN A 305 5.00 -19.35 -18.88
CA ASN A 305 3.92 -18.38 -18.75
C ASN A 305 3.57 -17.82 -20.14
N ALA A 306 2.28 -17.91 -20.50
CA ALA A 306 1.74 -17.65 -21.83
C ALA A 306 1.66 -16.14 -22.17
N ALA A 307 2.78 -15.42 -22.03
CA ALA A 307 2.95 -14.04 -22.42
C ALA A 307 4.26 -13.87 -23.20
N GLU A 308 4.19 -13.16 -24.33
CA GLU A 308 5.37 -12.93 -25.18
C GLU A 308 6.41 -12.04 -24.48
N SER A 309 5.96 -11.03 -23.72
CA SER A 309 6.82 -10.18 -22.90
C SER A 309 7.63 -10.99 -21.89
N TYR A 310 6.97 -11.90 -21.17
CA TYR A 310 7.60 -12.82 -20.22
C TYR A 310 8.63 -13.73 -20.90
N ALA A 311 8.28 -14.39 -22.00
CA ALA A 311 9.18 -15.32 -22.67
C ALA A 311 10.41 -14.59 -23.24
N LEU A 312 10.21 -13.39 -23.76
CA LEU A 312 11.28 -12.53 -24.25
C LEU A 312 12.21 -12.08 -23.12
N SER A 313 11.71 -11.82 -21.90
CA SER A 313 12.56 -11.50 -20.74
C SER A 313 13.54 -12.63 -20.42
N ILE A 314 13.07 -13.87 -20.36
CA ILE A 314 13.93 -15.03 -20.08
C ILE A 314 14.94 -15.23 -21.22
N ALA A 315 14.47 -15.17 -22.47
CA ALA A 315 15.30 -15.34 -23.65
C ALA A 315 16.46 -14.33 -23.70
N LEU A 316 16.15 -13.04 -23.51
CA LEU A 316 17.14 -11.98 -23.51
C LEU A 316 18.06 -12.05 -22.28
N LEU A 317 17.54 -12.38 -21.09
CA LEU A 317 18.38 -12.59 -19.92
C LEU A 317 19.35 -13.76 -20.15
N ALA A 318 18.90 -14.87 -20.74
CA ALA A 318 19.78 -15.99 -21.09
C ALA A 318 20.91 -15.56 -22.03
N ASP A 319 20.63 -14.75 -23.05
CA ASP A 319 21.65 -14.22 -23.94
C ASP A 319 22.65 -13.30 -23.22
N ARG A 320 22.17 -12.44 -22.33
CA ARG A 320 23.03 -11.58 -21.48
C ARG A 320 23.93 -12.40 -20.57
N LEU A 321 23.41 -13.48 -19.99
CA LEU A 321 24.17 -14.40 -19.15
C LEU A 321 25.26 -15.15 -19.94
N ARG A 322 25.05 -15.38 -21.24
CA ARG A 322 26.10 -15.90 -22.17
C ARG A 322 27.12 -14.84 -22.60
N GLY A 323 27.00 -13.60 -22.12
CA GLY A 323 27.87 -12.48 -22.49
C GLY A 323 27.42 -11.70 -23.74
N GLY A 324 26.18 -11.91 -24.20
CA GLY A 324 25.61 -11.16 -25.32
C GLY A 324 25.47 -9.66 -25.01
N ALA A 325 25.62 -8.82 -26.04
CA ALA A 325 25.55 -7.36 -25.90
C ALA A 325 24.17 -6.84 -25.48
N GLY A 326 23.12 -7.68 -25.57
CA GLY A 326 21.73 -7.29 -25.33
C GLY A 326 21.04 -6.90 -26.63
N LEU A 327 19.96 -6.12 -26.52
CA LEU A 327 19.26 -5.57 -27.68
C LEU A 327 20.16 -4.64 -28.49
N VAL A 328 20.10 -4.77 -29.82
CA VAL A 328 20.80 -3.87 -30.76
C VAL A 328 19.90 -2.72 -31.16
N ALA A 329 18.64 -2.99 -31.52
CA ALA A 329 17.65 -1.97 -31.83
C ALA A 329 17.16 -1.28 -30.54
N ALA A 330 17.04 0.04 -30.59
CA ALA A 330 16.40 0.79 -29.52
C ALA A 330 14.88 0.55 -29.51
N TRP A 331 14.27 0.68 -28.33
CA TRP A 331 12.81 0.75 -28.23
C TRP A 331 12.29 2.01 -28.94
N PRO A 332 11.09 1.97 -29.55
CA PRO A 332 10.50 3.11 -30.23
C PRO A 332 9.86 4.08 -29.22
N THR A 333 10.64 4.54 -28.25
CA THR A 333 10.24 5.46 -27.18
C THR A 333 11.39 6.40 -26.84
N ASP A 334 11.08 7.64 -26.48
CA ASP A 334 12.03 8.60 -25.92
C ASP A 334 12.16 8.47 -24.39
N ASP A 335 11.36 7.59 -23.78
CA ASP A 335 11.31 7.36 -22.34
C ASP A 335 11.37 5.87 -21.97
N PRO A 336 12.48 5.17 -22.29
CA PRO A 336 12.64 3.77 -21.94
C PRO A 336 12.59 3.55 -20.42
N GLY A 337 12.26 2.33 -20.02
CA GLY A 337 12.16 1.95 -18.61
C GLY A 337 13.51 1.89 -17.92
N LEU A 338 13.49 2.01 -16.59
CA LEU A 338 14.69 2.03 -15.76
C LEU A 338 15.01 0.66 -15.15
N GLY A 339 16.28 0.26 -15.25
CA GLY A 339 16.83 -0.89 -14.53
C GLY A 339 16.90 -0.66 -13.02
N ARG A 340 17.09 -1.72 -12.23
CA ARG A 340 17.14 -1.62 -10.75
C ARG A 340 18.17 -0.60 -10.22
N PRO A 341 19.40 -0.51 -10.75
CA PRO A 341 20.36 0.52 -10.33
C PRO A 341 19.88 1.95 -10.61
N GLU A 342 19.29 2.18 -11.79
CA GLU A 342 18.76 3.49 -12.19
C GLU A 342 17.54 3.90 -11.37
N ARG A 343 16.69 2.94 -10.99
CA ARG A 343 15.58 3.19 -10.07
C ARG A 343 16.09 3.59 -8.69
N ARG A 344 17.17 2.99 -8.17
CA ARG A 344 17.81 3.44 -6.93
C ARG A 344 18.38 4.84 -7.06
N GLU A 345 19.04 5.15 -8.16
CA GLU A 345 19.55 6.50 -8.40
C GLU A 345 18.40 7.52 -8.48
N LEU A 346 17.32 7.20 -9.18
CA LEU A 346 16.12 8.03 -9.20
C LEU A 346 15.61 8.27 -7.78
N GLN A 347 15.49 7.22 -6.96
CA GLN A 347 15.09 7.35 -5.56
C GLN A 347 16.07 8.21 -4.75
N GLN A 348 17.38 8.06 -4.93
CA GLN A 348 18.39 8.92 -4.28
C GLN A 348 18.24 10.38 -4.70
N LEU A 349 17.99 10.65 -5.99
CA LEU A 349 17.74 11.98 -6.51
C LEU A 349 16.45 12.59 -5.95
N LEU A 350 15.42 11.78 -5.73
CA LEU A 350 14.18 12.20 -5.08
C LEU A 350 14.42 12.49 -3.58
N LEU A 351 15.12 11.61 -2.87
CA LEU A 351 15.50 11.80 -1.46
C LEU A 351 16.35 13.07 -1.28
N ALA A 352 17.32 13.31 -2.16
CA ALA A 352 18.15 14.52 -2.17
C ALA A 352 17.32 15.81 -2.39
N ARG A 353 16.09 15.71 -2.90
CA ARG A 353 15.13 16.81 -3.07
C ARG A 353 14.09 16.88 -1.96
N GLY A 354 14.23 16.08 -0.92
CA GLY A 354 13.36 16.08 0.25
C GLY A 354 12.10 15.22 0.12
N HIS A 355 12.01 14.36 -0.90
CA HIS A 355 10.90 13.42 -1.02
C HIS A 355 11.10 12.24 -0.07
N LEU A 356 10.23 12.08 0.92
CA LEU A 356 10.27 10.97 1.89
C LEU A 356 9.67 9.70 1.28
N ILE A 357 10.48 8.99 0.51
CA ILE A 357 10.06 7.79 -0.24
C ILE A 357 10.52 6.47 0.41
N GLY A 358 11.11 6.54 1.60
CA GLY A 358 11.77 5.41 2.26
C GLY A 358 13.21 5.23 1.77
N GLU A 359 13.70 4.00 1.80
CA GLU A 359 15.04 3.64 1.32
C GLU A 359 15.10 3.61 -0.21
N ALA A 360 16.27 3.95 -0.77
CA ALA A 360 16.53 3.77 -2.20
C ALA A 360 16.85 2.30 -2.51
N ASP A 361 15.82 1.45 -2.52
CA ASP A 361 15.88 0.00 -2.68
C ASP A 361 15.73 -0.49 -4.14
N GLY A 362 15.36 0.39 -5.06
CA GLY A 362 15.12 0.11 -6.48
C GLY A 362 13.70 -0.40 -6.76
N MET A 363 12.85 -0.46 -5.74
CA MET A 363 11.44 -0.84 -5.81
C MET A 363 10.57 0.41 -5.83
N ILE A 364 9.95 0.68 -6.98
CA ILE A 364 9.12 1.89 -7.14
C ILE A 364 7.73 1.65 -6.55
N GLY A 365 7.62 1.93 -5.25
CA GLY A 365 6.38 1.96 -4.49
C GLY A 365 5.59 3.26 -4.68
N THR A 366 4.45 3.37 -4.01
CA THR A 366 3.51 4.51 -4.12
C THR A 366 4.17 5.85 -3.77
N ALA A 367 4.96 5.90 -2.70
CA ALA A 367 5.66 7.12 -2.29
C ALA A 367 6.65 7.59 -3.37
N SER A 368 7.40 6.65 -3.99
CA SER A 368 8.29 6.96 -5.12
C SER A 368 7.51 7.50 -6.32
N ARG A 369 6.38 6.89 -6.70
CA ARG A 369 5.55 7.37 -7.83
C ARG A 369 5.01 8.77 -7.60
N ARG A 370 4.55 9.07 -6.39
CA ARG A 370 4.09 10.42 -6.02
C ARG A 370 5.23 11.44 -6.11
N ALA A 371 6.40 11.10 -5.59
CA ALA A 371 7.58 11.96 -5.68
C ALA A 371 8.00 12.21 -7.15
N ILE A 372 7.95 11.17 -7.98
CA ILE A 372 8.19 11.27 -9.43
C ILE A 372 7.17 12.21 -10.07
N GLN A 373 5.87 12.06 -9.75
CA GLN A 373 4.81 12.92 -10.29
C GLN A 373 5.03 14.40 -9.94
N VAL A 374 5.36 14.68 -8.67
CA VAL A 374 5.68 16.04 -8.21
C VAL A 374 6.86 16.62 -9.00
N GLU A 375 7.93 15.84 -9.19
CA GLU A 375 9.08 16.30 -9.95
C GLU A 375 8.80 16.42 -11.46
N GLN A 376 8.00 15.53 -12.05
CA GLN A 376 7.55 15.66 -13.44
C GLN A 376 6.79 16.97 -13.63
N THR A 377 5.83 17.29 -12.75
CA THR A 377 5.11 18.58 -12.78
C THR A 377 6.07 19.75 -12.61
N ARG A 378 6.99 19.71 -11.63
CA ARG A 378 7.96 20.78 -11.37
C ARG A 378 8.88 21.03 -12.56
N LEU A 379 9.26 19.98 -13.28
CA LEU A 379 10.16 20.02 -14.44
C LEU A 379 9.42 20.23 -15.77
N GLY A 380 8.09 20.39 -15.74
CA GLY A 380 7.28 20.54 -16.96
C GLY A 380 7.23 19.29 -17.83
N LEU A 381 7.53 18.11 -17.28
CA LEU A 381 7.43 16.84 -17.98
C LEU A 381 5.97 16.38 -18.05
N GLN A 382 5.53 16.00 -19.25
CA GLN A 382 4.22 15.44 -19.50
C GLN A 382 4.35 14.03 -20.13
N PRO A 383 3.46 13.08 -19.74
CA PRO A 383 2.50 13.21 -18.64
C PRO A 383 3.18 13.22 -17.26
N ALA A 384 2.59 13.92 -16.28
CA ALA A 384 2.99 13.83 -14.88
C ALA A 384 2.21 12.69 -14.19
N ASP A 385 2.59 11.46 -14.50
CA ASP A 385 1.88 10.21 -14.15
C ASP A 385 2.58 9.40 -13.05
N GLY A 386 3.73 9.84 -12.57
CA GLY A 386 4.53 9.13 -11.56
C GLY A 386 5.30 7.93 -12.13
N ARG A 387 5.36 7.74 -13.45
CA ARG A 387 6.08 6.62 -14.08
C ARG A 387 7.59 6.81 -13.99
N PRO A 388 8.35 5.82 -13.49
CA PRO A 388 9.81 5.86 -13.47
C PRO A 388 10.38 5.57 -14.87
N GLY A 389 10.85 6.61 -15.56
CA GLY A 389 11.44 6.51 -16.91
C GLY A 389 12.74 7.31 -17.07
N GLN A 390 13.44 7.10 -18.18
CA GLN A 390 14.69 7.79 -18.49
C GLN A 390 14.55 9.31 -18.56
N ARG A 391 13.39 9.85 -18.98
CA ARG A 391 13.13 11.29 -19.05
C ARG A 391 13.22 11.94 -17.68
N ILE A 392 12.50 11.41 -16.69
CA ILE A 392 12.54 11.97 -15.33
C ILE A 392 13.92 11.79 -14.67
N LEU A 393 14.55 10.62 -14.85
CA LEU A 393 15.90 10.39 -14.32
C LEU A 393 16.90 11.39 -14.91
N THR A 394 16.89 11.56 -16.23
CA THR A 394 17.80 12.50 -16.92
C THR A 394 17.53 13.95 -16.51
N ALA A 395 16.26 14.35 -16.41
CA ALA A 395 15.90 15.69 -15.96
C ALA A 395 16.33 15.95 -14.51
N LEU A 396 16.24 14.96 -13.62
CA LEU A 396 16.74 15.06 -12.25
C LEU A 396 18.26 15.00 -12.13
N ARG A 397 18.98 14.35 -13.05
CA ARG A 397 20.45 14.44 -13.11
C ARG A 397 20.89 15.86 -13.52
N ALA A 398 20.19 16.48 -14.46
CA ALA A 398 20.53 17.80 -14.98
C ALA A 398 20.09 18.96 -14.08
N ALA A 399 19.01 18.79 -13.31
CA ALA A 399 18.54 19.82 -12.38
C ALA A 399 19.35 19.78 -11.08
N PRO A 400 20.04 20.84 -10.64
CA PRO A 400 20.67 20.86 -9.33
C PRO A 400 19.61 20.63 -8.22
N PRO A 401 19.95 19.91 -7.13
CA PRO A 401 19.11 19.91 -5.94
C PRO A 401 18.91 21.36 -5.50
N VAL A 402 17.67 21.77 -5.23
CA VAL A 402 17.42 23.12 -4.71
C VAL A 402 18.14 23.22 -3.36
N ALA A 403 19.14 24.10 -3.26
CA ALA A 403 19.90 24.30 -2.02
C ALA A 403 18.91 24.63 -0.87
N GLY A 404 18.95 23.83 0.20
CA GLY A 404 18.02 23.95 1.32
C GLY A 404 16.71 23.15 1.19
N ALA A 405 16.45 22.40 0.12
CA ALA A 405 15.21 21.61 -0.03
C ALA A 405 15.01 20.56 1.07
N ALA A 406 16.09 19.94 1.57
CA ALA A 406 16.02 19.01 2.70
C ALA A 406 15.74 19.72 4.04
N ALA A 407 16.14 20.99 4.18
CA ALA A 407 16.04 21.75 5.43
C ALA A 407 14.76 22.62 5.51
N ILE A 408 14.16 22.99 4.37
CA ILE A 408 13.01 23.92 4.29
C ILE A 408 11.67 23.17 4.24
N ARG A 409 11.64 21.84 4.01
CA ARG A 409 10.41 21.19 3.54
C ARG A 409 9.80 20.07 4.38
N ALA A 410 10.46 19.57 5.42
CA ALA A 410 9.86 18.50 6.21
C ALA A 410 8.81 19.07 7.16
N THR A 411 7.59 18.54 7.12
CA THR A 411 6.66 18.63 8.28
C THR A 411 7.04 17.61 9.36
N ALA A 412 8.25 17.05 9.30
CA ALA A 412 8.79 16.10 10.27
C ALA A 412 9.22 16.86 11.54
N PHE A 413 8.67 16.47 12.67
CA PHE A 413 8.99 17.04 13.97
C PHE A 413 9.62 15.96 14.84
N LYS A 414 10.65 16.33 15.61
CA LYS A 414 11.12 15.49 16.71
C LYS A 414 10.25 15.76 17.94
N LEU A 415 10.16 14.78 18.83
CA LEU A 415 9.59 15.03 20.14
C LEU A 415 10.48 16.03 20.89
N PRO A 416 9.90 17.12 21.43
CA PRO A 416 10.62 18.05 22.29
C PRO A 416 11.33 17.35 23.45
N ALA A 417 12.50 17.81 23.85
CA ALA A 417 13.27 17.21 24.95
C ALA A 417 12.46 17.16 26.27
N ALA A 418 11.60 18.16 26.50
CA ALA A 418 10.74 18.24 27.68
C ALA A 418 9.44 17.40 27.57
N TYR A 419 9.09 16.88 26.39
CA TYR A 419 7.83 16.15 26.18
C TYR A 419 7.64 14.97 27.14
N PRO A 420 8.62 14.07 27.35
CA PRO A 420 8.44 12.93 28.26
C PRO A 420 8.08 13.34 29.70
N ALA A 421 8.61 14.48 30.17
CA ALA A 421 8.30 15.00 31.50
C ALA A 421 6.84 15.49 31.61
N PHE A 422 6.31 16.11 30.55
CA PHE A 422 4.92 16.59 30.54
C PHE A 422 3.90 15.45 30.42
N VAL A 423 4.22 14.39 29.66
CA VAL A 423 3.36 13.20 29.57
C VAL A 423 3.19 12.53 30.94
N GLN A 424 4.24 12.57 31.77
CA GLN A 424 4.22 12.01 33.13
C GLN A 424 3.74 13.01 34.19
N SER A 425 3.56 14.28 33.83
CA SER A 425 3.17 15.31 34.77
C SER A 425 1.70 15.15 35.18
N PRO A 426 1.35 15.42 36.44
CA PRO A 426 -0.05 15.50 36.85
C PRO A 426 -0.80 16.51 35.99
N ILE A 427 -1.98 16.12 35.50
CA ILE A 427 -2.84 16.98 34.66
C ILE A 427 -3.29 18.24 35.41
N VAL A 428 -3.29 18.17 36.75
CA VAL A 428 -3.67 19.27 37.62
C VAL A 428 -2.51 19.64 38.53
N GLN A 429 -1.84 20.75 38.23
CA GLN A 429 -1.29 21.62 39.28
C GLN A 429 -2.29 22.75 39.44
N LYS A 430 -2.87 22.89 40.66
CA LYS A 430 -3.82 23.94 41.09
C LYS A 430 -4.21 24.92 39.97
N ALA A 431 -5.42 24.79 39.41
CA ALA A 431 -5.96 25.84 38.56
C ALA A 431 -5.72 27.18 39.27
N PRO A 432 -5.08 28.19 38.63
CA PRO A 432 -4.97 29.52 39.20
C PRO A 432 -6.38 29.96 39.61
N PRO A 433 -6.55 30.77 40.68
CA PRO A 433 -7.86 31.11 41.19
C PRO A 433 -8.70 31.63 40.01
N MET A 434 -9.62 30.78 39.54
CA MET A 434 -10.58 31.17 38.53
C MET A 434 -11.30 32.34 39.17
N SER A 435 -11.18 33.52 38.59
CA SER A 435 -12.16 34.58 38.83
C SER A 435 -13.55 33.95 38.80
N ASP A 436 -14.40 34.25 39.78
CA ASP A 436 -15.78 33.74 39.99
C ASP A 436 -16.69 33.94 38.75
N LEU A 437 -16.37 33.28 37.65
CA LEU A 437 -17.03 33.40 36.37
C LEU A 437 -18.18 32.41 36.39
N THR A 438 -19.37 32.93 36.70
CA THR A 438 -20.64 32.17 36.69
C THR A 438 -20.67 31.26 35.47
N GLY A 439 -21.01 29.98 35.65
CA GLY A 439 -21.09 29.01 34.56
C GLY A 439 -19.77 28.37 34.12
N LEU A 440 -18.61 28.73 34.69
CA LEU A 440 -17.35 28.02 34.47
C LEU A 440 -16.86 27.39 35.78
N ARG A 441 -16.61 26.08 35.77
CA ARG A 441 -16.01 25.38 36.92
C ARG A 441 -15.04 24.28 36.50
N THR A 442 -14.05 23.97 37.32
CA THR A 442 -13.29 22.72 37.19
C THR A 442 -14.07 21.55 37.75
N GLY A 443 -13.97 20.38 37.14
CA GLY A 443 -14.56 19.16 37.66
C GLY A 443 -14.06 17.92 36.92
N ASP A 444 -14.74 16.81 37.16
CA ASP A 444 -14.55 15.57 36.42
C ASP A 444 -15.63 15.44 35.34
N PHE A 445 -15.23 15.01 34.14
CA PHE A 445 -16.14 14.58 33.09
C PHE A 445 -15.73 13.19 32.63
N HIS A 446 -16.49 12.16 33.02
CA HIS A 446 -16.20 10.75 32.67
C HIS A 446 -14.77 10.29 33.02
N GLY A 447 -14.25 10.72 34.18
CA GLY A 447 -12.90 10.38 34.64
C GLY A 447 -11.80 11.32 34.15
N PHE A 448 -12.15 12.34 33.36
CA PHE A 448 -11.20 13.32 32.84
C PHE A 448 -11.31 14.66 33.58
N PRO A 449 -10.21 15.17 34.19
CA PRO A 449 -10.16 16.52 34.71
C PRO A 449 -10.48 17.54 33.61
N SER A 450 -11.54 18.32 33.82
CA SER A 450 -12.16 19.14 32.77
C SER A 450 -12.61 20.50 33.30
N LEU A 451 -12.64 21.47 32.38
CA LEU A 451 -13.45 22.68 32.50
C LEU A 451 -14.89 22.32 32.10
N LEU A 452 -15.83 22.62 32.98
CA LEU A 452 -17.26 22.39 32.80
C LEU A 452 -17.93 23.75 32.61
N ILE A 453 -18.63 23.89 31.49
CA ILE A 453 -19.17 25.14 30.99
C ILE A 453 -20.69 25.04 30.97
N ASP A 454 -21.35 26.07 31.48
CA ASP A 454 -22.80 26.28 31.45
C ASP A 454 -23.11 27.71 31.02
N THR A 455 -23.83 27.84 29.93
CA THR A 455 -24.28 29.10 29.35
C THR A 455 -25.81 29.06 29.17
N PRO A 456 -26.46 30.22 28.92
CA PRO A 456 -27.88 30.23 28.57
C PRO A 456 -28.23 29.36 27.35
N PHE A 457 -27.25 29.07 26.49
CA PHE A 457 -27.45 28.44 25.18
C PHE A 457 -26.95 27.01 25.10
N SER A 458 -26.03 26.57 25.96
CA SER A 458 -25.38 25.28 25.86
C SER A 458 -24.58 24.92 27.11
N THR A 459 -24.29 23.64 27.28
CA THR A 459 -23.25 23.13 28.17
C THR A 459 -22.11 22.52 27.37
N ALA A 460 -20.90 22.51 27.93
CA ALA A 460 -19.74 21.88 27.31
C ALA A 460 -18.76 21.35 28.36
N ALA A 461 -17.91 20.41 27.95
CA ALA A 461 -16.79 19.91 28.75
C ALA A 461 -15.50 19.94 27.94
N ILE A 462 -14.44 20.51 28.49
CA ILE A 462 -13.11 20.60 27.86
C ILE A 462 -12.09 19.97 28.80
N SER A 463 -11.46 18.89 28.39
CA SER A 463 -10.41 18.23 29.17
C SER A 463 -9.17 19.12 29.25
N LEU A 464 -8.59 19.19 30.45
CA LEU A 464 -7.25 19.76 30.65
C LEU A 464 -6.15 18.81 30.17
N PHE A 465 -6.47 17.57 29.82
CA PHE A 465 -5.56 16.68 29.11
C PHE A 465 -5.77 16.83 27.60
N GLY A 466 -4.72 17.21 26.88
CA GLY A 466 -4.76 17.44 25.44
C GLY A 466 -5.55 18.67 24.98
N GLY A 467 -6.12 19.46 25.91
CA GLY A 467 -6.95 20.63 25.59
C GLY A 467 -8.19 20.24 24.80
N GLN A 468 -8.72 19.04 25.05
CA GLN A 468 -9.67 18.39 24.15
C GLN A 468 -11.11 18.73 24.54
N LEU A 469 -11.89 19.25 23.60
CA LEU A 469 -13.35 19.35 23.77
C LEU A 469 -13.93 17.93 23.83
N LEU A 470 -14.62 17.59 24.91
CA LEU A 470 -15.23 16.27 25.12
C LEU A 470 -16.73 16.26 24.84
N SER A 471 -17.42 17.37 25.09
CA SER A 471 -18.89 17.48 25.02
C SER A 471 -19.32 18.88 24.62
N PHE A 472 -20.38 18.98 23.81
CA PHE A 472 -21.09 20.22 23.50
C PHE A 472 -22.58 19.92 23.30
N VAL A 473 -23.41 20.42 24.22
CA VAL A 473 -24.85 20.18 24.25
C VAL A 473 -25.59 21.51 24.11
N PRO A 474 -26.17 21.83 22.94
CA PRO A 474 -27.10 22.95 22.80
C PRO A 474 -28.29 22.81 23.77
N LYS A 475 -28.80 23.92 24.29
CA LYS A 475 -29.89 23.92 25.27
C LYS A 475 -31.12 23.22 24.71
N GLY A 476 -31.60 22.19 25.42
CA GLY A 476 -32.75 21.39 25.00
C GLY A 476 -32.44 20.36 23.90
N GLY A 477 -31.17 20.27 23.46
CA GLY A 477 -30.70 19.32 22.47
C GLY A 477 -30.00 18.10 23.08
N GLN A 478 -29.30 17.37 22.21
CA GLN A 478 -28.45 16.23 22.56
C GLN A 478 -26.98 16.59 22.34
N ASP A 479 -26.08 15.86 22.99
CA ASP A 479 -24.64 16.06 22.78
C ASP A 479 -24.27 15.90 21.29
N VAL A 480 -23.49 16.85 20.81
CA VAL A 480 -22.98 16.90 19.45
C VAL A 480 -21.72 16.04 19.31
N MET A 481 -20.98 15.89 20.42
CA MET A 481 -19.72 15.15 20.44
C MET A 481 -19.94 13.73 20.92
N TRP A 482 -19.31 12.77 20.25
CA TRP A 482 -19.23 11.40 20.70
C TRP A 482 -17.95 11.21 21.51
N LEU A 483 -18.09 10.75 22.75
CA LEU A 483 -16.99 10.30 23.58
C LEU A 483 -17.05 8.78 23.69
N SER A 484 -15.93 8.10 23.48
CA SER A 484 -15.91 6.64 23.61
C SER A 484 -16.29 6.22 25.04
N PRO A 485 -17.26 5.30 25.21
CA PRO A 485 -17.59 4.74 26.53
C PRO A 485 -16.42 4.01 27.19
N THR A 486 -15.46 3.55 26.39
CA THR A 486 -14.23 2.86 26.84
C THR A 486 -12.98 3.69 26.58
N ALA A 487 -13.12 5.02 26.55
CA ALA A 487 -12.00 5.94 26.40
C ALA A 487 -10.90 5.65 27.43
N LYS A 488 -9.68 5.50 26.95
CA LYS A 488 -8.52 5.23 27.80
C LYS A 488 -8.16 6.46 28.62
N GLN A 489 -7.76 6.23 29.86
CA GLN A 489 -7.29 7.28 30.75
C GLN A 489 -5.90 7.79 30.31
N PRO A 490 -5.53 9.02 30.69
CA PRO A 490 -4.19 9.57 30.47
C PRO A 490 -3.11 8.61 31.01
N PRO A 491 -1.92 8.53 30.36
CA PRO A 491 -1.41 9.42 29.32
C PRO A 491 -1.80 9.02 27.88
N THR A 492 -2.77 8.11 27.70
CA THR A 492 -3.23 7.72 26.36
C THR A 492 -4.13 8.81 25.76
N PRO A 493 -4.04 9.13 24.44
CA PRO A 493 -4.98 10.06 23.81
C PRO A 493 -6.44 9.67 24.06
N ILE A 494 -7.29 10.66 24.35
CA ILE A 494 -8.72 10.44 24.60
C ILE A 494 -9.43 10.20 23.26
N ARG A 495 -10.17 9.09 23.16
CA ARG A 495 -10.95 8.74 21.97
C ARG A 495 -12.33 9.39 22.02
N GLY A 496 -12.63 10.27 21.07
CA GLY A 496 -13.89 11.00 20.99
C GLY A 496 -13.71 12.51 21.15
N GLY A 497 -14.79 13.28 21.16
CA GLY A 497 -14.71 14.74 21.26
C GLY A 497 -14.06 15.39 20.03
N ALA A 498 -13.22 16.39 20.24
CA ALA A 498 -12.39 17.02 19.20
C ALA A 498 -10.92 17.09 19.64
N PRO A 499 -10.15 15.98 19.51
CA PRO A 499 -8.71 15.97 19.76
C PRO A 499 -7.97 17.02 18.91
N VAL A 500 -6.97 17.66 19.52
CA VAL A 500 -6.09 18.63 18.85
C VAL A 500 -4.89 17.89 18.24
N CYS A 501 -4.88 17.72 16.92
CA CYS A 501 -3.79 17.07 16.19
C CYS A 501 -2.78 18.12 15.73
N TRP A 502 -1.63 18.21 16.40
CA TRP A 502 -0.61 19.24 16.13
C TRP A 502 0.78 18.83 16.67
N PRO A 503 1.90 19.19 16.01
CA PRO A 503 2.04 20.03 14.80
C PRO A 503 1.96 19.24 13.49
N TYR A 504 1.35 18.06 13.51
CA TYR A 504 1.08 17.30 12.30
C TYR A 504 -0.18 16.45 12.47
N PHE A 505 -0.88 16.23 11.37
CA PHE A 505 -2.03 15.32 11.30
C PHE A 505 -1.62 13.96 10.72
N GLY A 506 -2.22 12.88 11.24
CA GLY A 506 -1.88 11.51 10.85
C GLY A 506 -0.40 11.21 11.09
N ARG A 507 0.26 10.55 10.14
CA ARG A 507 1.73 10.44 10.15
C ARG A 507 2.40 11.52 9.33
N GLN A 508 1.73 12.12 8.35
CA GLN A 508 2.32 13.08 7.41
C GLN A 508 3.74 12.64 6.97
N ASP A 509 4.78 13.33 7.44
CA ASP A 509 6.21 13.09 7.15
C ASP A 509 6.97 12.35 8.28
N GLN A 510 6.28 11.91 9.34
CA GLN A 510 6.88 11.34 10.54
C GLN A 510 7.31 9.87 10.41
N THR A 511 8.54 9.57 10.86
CA THR A 511 9.03 8.20 11.09
C THR A 511 8.44 7.59 12.36
N GLY A 512 8.60 6.27 12.55
CA GLY A 512 8.02 5.49 13.66
C GLY A 512 8.39 5.97 15.08
N GLU A 513 9.29 6.93 15.21
CA GLU A 513 9.83 7.44 16.48
C GLU A 513 8.90 8.42 17.21
N VAL A 514 7.89 8.99 16.51
CA VAL A 514 6.94 9.96 17.09
C VAL A 514 5.49 9.48 16.94
N PRO A 515 4.58 9.88 17.85
CA PRO A 515 3.18 9.44 17.82
C PRO A 515 2.47 9.98 16.59
N ALA A 516 1.47 9.25 16.06
CA ALA A 516 0.59 9.80 15.03
C ALA A 516 -0.34 10.89 15.59
N HIS A 517 -0.72 11.83 14.72
CA HIS A 517 -1.58 12.98 14.98
C HIS A 517 -1.00 13.99 15.98
N GLY A 518 0.31 14.20 15.94
CA GLY A 518 0.97 15.10 16.86
C GLY A 518 1.03 14.58 18.28
N PHE A 519 1.60 15.39 19.16
CA PHE A 519 1.88 15.02 20.54
C PHE A 519 1.24 15.97 21.56
N VAL A 520 0.64 17.09 21.15
CA VAL A 520 0.01 18.02 22.12
C VAL A 520 -1.29 17.48 22.72
N ARG A 521 -1.90 16.46 22.11
CA ARG A 521 -3.09 15.78 22.66
C ARG A 521 -2.79 14.85 23.84
N THR A 522 -1.52 14.67 24.21
CA THR A 522 -1.08 13.80 25.32
C THR A 522 -0.37 14.56 26.44
N VAL A 523 -0.44 15.88 26.45
CA VAL A 523 0.18 16.74 27.48
C VAL A 523 -0.89 17.56 28.22
N PRO A 524 -0.62 18.04 29.44
CA PRO A 524 -1.53 18.91 30.17
C PRO A 524 -1.64 20.30 29.53
N TRP A 525 -2.85 20.81 29.38
CA TRP A 525 -3.16 22.16 28.94
C TRP A 525 -3.62 23.01 30.11
N GLN A 526 -3.41 24.32 29.99
CA GLN A 526 -3.78 25.30 31.01
C GLN A 526 -4.76 26.31 30.44
N LEU A 527 -5.77 26.67 31.24
CA LEU A 527 -6.61 27.84 30.99
C LEU A 527 -5.81 29.10 31.33
N THR A 528 -5.61 29.96 30.34
CA THR A 528 -4.82 31.20 30.49
C THR A 528 -5.71 32.43 30.53
N GLU A 529 -6.83 32.42 29.83
CA GLU A 529 -7.81 33.50 29.84
C GLU A 529 -9.24 32.94 29.83
N SER A 530 -10.15 33.63 30.50
CA SER A 530 -11.58 33.36 30.41
C SER A 530 -12.37 34.67 30.53
N ARG A 531 -13.45 34.78 29.75
CA ARG A 531 -14.39 35.90 29.84
C ARG A 531 -15.81 35.47 29.50
N ARG A 532 -16.78 36.24 29.98
CA ARG A 532 -18.20 36.12 29.64
C ARG A 532 -18.59 37.33 28.80
N GLU A 533 -19.26 37.08 27.67
CA GLU A 533 -19.85 38.10 26.83
C GLU A 533 -21.24 38.49 27.35
N ASP A 534 -21.78 39.62 26.88
CA ASP A 534 -23.04 40.20 27.37
C ASP A 534 -24.25 39.26 27.22
N ASP A 535 -24.26 38.40 26.19
CA ASP A 535 -25.31 37.42 25.95
C ASP A 535 -25.17 36.13 26.80
N GLY A 536 -24.12 36.05 27.62
CA GLY A 536 -23.80 34.91 28.45
C GLY A 536 -22.95 33.83 27.78
N THR A 537 -22.49 34.03 26.55
CA THR A 537 -21.48 33.21 25.88
C THR A 537 -20.17 33.23 26.68
N LEU A 538 -19.49 32.09 26.77
CA LEU A 538 -18.18 31.99 27.42
C LEU A 538 -17.06 31.85 26.39
N VAL A 539 -15.99 32.63 26.57
CA VAL A 539 -14.79 32.55 25.74
C VAL A 539 -13.60 32.16 26.60
N LEU A 540 -12.91 31.10 26.21
CA LEU A 540 -11.79 30.51 26.93
C LEU A 540 -10.56 30.46 26.04
N THR A 541 -9.39 30.76 26.59
CA THR A 541 -8.09 30.55 25.91
C THR A 541 -7.29 29.50 26.68
N LEU A 542 -6.91 28.42 26.01
CA LEU A 542 -6.07 27.37 26.56
C LEU A 542 -4.75 27.26 25.80
N THR A 543 -3.68 26.90 26.52
CA THR A 543 -2.36 26.67 25.94
C THR A 543 -1.76 25.34 26.42
N PRO A 544 -1.09 24.56 25.54
CA PRO A 544 -0.23 23.46 25.97
C PRO A 544 1.03 24.02 26.67
N PRO A 545 1.90 23.15 27.23
CA PRO A 545 3.20 23.58 27.70
C PRO A 545 4.03 24.17 26.54
N SER A 546 4.88 25.14 26.85
CA SER A 546 5.82 25.66 25.87
C SER A 546 6.99 24.69 25.69
N PHE A 547 7.47 24.55 24.46
CA PHE A 547 8.59 23.69 24.10
C PHE A 547 9.65 24.54 23.40
N ASP A 548 10.78 24.76 24.07
CA ASP A 548 11.83 25.68 23.60
C ASP A 548 12.45 25.24 22.27
N ASP A 549 12.45 23.93 22.00
CA ASP A 549 13.02 23.28 20.81
C ASP A 549 11.99 23.01 19.71
N LEU A 550 10.73 23.47 19.84
CA LEU A 550 9.66 23.16 18.89
C LEU A 550 9.44 24.21 17.78
N ALA A 551 10.13 25.36 17.80
CA ALA A 551 10.04 26.44 16.79
C ALA A 551 8.62 27.01 16.50
N LEU A 552 7.59 26.46 17.14
CA LEU A 552 6.19 26.84 17.02
C LEU A 552 5.58 26.96 18.41
N ARG A 553 4.62 27.87 18.55
CA ARG A 553 3.76 28.01 19.72
C ARG A 553 2.31 27.83 19.33
N LEU A 554 1.56 27.08 20.14
CA LEU A 554 0.13 26.85 19.95
C LEU A 554 -0.67 27.53 21.05
N ARG A 555 -1.80 28.13 20.69
CA ARG A 555 -2.89 28.47 21.61
C ARG A 555 -4.22 28.10 20.99
N MET A 556 -5.21 27.81 21.82
CA MET A 556 -6.57 27.51 21.37
C MET A 556 -7.57 28.45 22.05
N THR A 557 -8.49 28.99 21.26
CA THR A 557 -9.63 29.75 21.78
C THR A 557 -10.92 28.99 21.51
N LEU A 558 -11.80 28.90 22.51
CA LEU A 558 -13.15 28.37 22.38
C LEU A 558 -14.16 29.43 22.76
N ARG A 559 -15.16 29.68 21.90
CA ARG A 559 -16.33 30.51 22.18
C ARG A 559 -17.55 29.61 22.19
N ILE A 560 -18.11 29.39 23.39
CA ILE A 560 -19.21 28.46 23.67
C ILE A 560 -20.47 29.28 23.96
N GLY A 561 -21.41 29.26 23.02
CA GLY A 561 -22.70 29.94 23.14
C GLY A 561 -23.78 29.18 22.36
N ARG A 562 -24.55 29.88 21.53
CA ARG A 562 -25.52 29.24 20.60
C ARG A 562 -24.83 28.33 19.58
N THR A 563 -23.65 28.75 19.15
CA THR A 563 -22.72 27.95 18.36
C THR A 563 -21.48 27.67 19.20
N LEU A 564 -20.74 26.65 18.79
CA LEU A 564 -19.40 26.37 19.29
C LEU A 564 -18.41 26.83 18.24
N GLU A 565 -17.56 27.80 18.57
CA GLU A 565 -16.41 28.17 17.73
C GLU A 565 -15.12 27.74 18.43
N GLN A 566 -14.23 27.07 17.71
CA GLN A 566 -12.94 26.61 18.19
C GLN A 566 -11.86 27.00 17.18
N SER A 567 -10.85 27.73 17.66
CA SER A 567 -9.75 28.24 16.84
C SER A 567 -8.41 27.78 17.38
N LEU A 568 -7.60 27.14 16.53
CA LEU A 568 -6.19 26.84 16.78
C LEU A 568 -5.33 27.93 16.16
N ILE A 569 -4.52 28.60 16.97
CA ILE A 569 -3.60 29.63 16.51
C ILE A 569 -2.17 29.14 16.71
N THR A 570 -1.48 28.92 15.60
CA THR A 570 -0.08 28.51 15.56
C THR A 570 0.79 29.70 15.17
N GLU A 571 1.81 29.99 15.96
CA GLU A 571 2.79 31.05 15.74
C GLU A 571 4.17 30.44 15.49
N ASN A 572 4.90 30.94 14.49
CA ASN A 572 6.30 30.56 14.28
C ASN A 572 7.23 31.44 15.13
N THR A 573 7.87 30.83 16.12
CA THR A 573 8.77 31.51 17.08
C THR A 573 10.24 31.47 16.66
N SER A 574 10.56 30.85 15.52
CA SER A 574 11.92 30.69 15.03
C SER A 574 12.31 31.75 14.00
N PRO A 575 13.62 31.95 13.73
CA PRO A 575 14.10 32.88 12.69
C PRO A 575 13.98 32.32 11.26
N ALA A 576 13.46 31.10 11.08
CA ALA A 576 13.29 30.46 9.77
C ALA A 576 11.82 30.09 9.52
N PRO A 577 11.37 29.97 8.25
CA PRO A 577 10.03 29.44 7.98
C PRO A 577 9.85 28.02 8.52
N VAL A 578 8.66 27.71 9.06
CA VAL A 578 8.32 26.39 9.57
C VAL A 578 7.08 25.87 8.85
N ARG A 579 7.10 24.59 8.46
CA ARG A 579 5.98 23.92 7.79
C ARG A 579 5.33 22.91 8.71
N PHE A 580 4.00 22.85 8.70
CA PHE A 580 3.26 21.96 9.58
C PHE A 580 1.88 21.59 9.00
N THR A 581 1.28 20.56 9.58
CA THR A 581 -0.13 20.18 9.33
C THR A 581 -0.87 20.14 10.67
N GLN A 582 -2.19 20.16 10.64
CA GLN A 582 -2.98 20.15 11.88
C GLN A 582 -4.41 19.73 11.62
N ALA A 583 -5.10 19.30 12.66
CA ALA A 583 -6.54 19.08 12.60
C ALA A 583 -7.22 19.24 13.95
N LEU A 584 -8.51 19.57 13.90
CA LEU A 584 -9.47 19.30 14.96
C LEU A 584 -10.23 18.03 14.58
N HIS A 585 -9.88 16.92 15.24
CA HIS A 585 -10.31 15.58 14.84
C HIS A 585 -11.72 15.25 15.36
N ASN A 586 -12.73 15.99 14.94
CA ASN A 586 -14.07 15.91 15.53
C ASN A 586 -14.71 14.52 15.40
N TYR A 587 -15.26 14.00 16.49
CA TYR A 587 -16.11 12.81 16.55
C TYR A 587 -17.56 13.28 16.75
N PHE A 588 -18.31 13.43 15.67
CA PHE A 588 -19.72 13.86 15.77
C PHE A 588 -20.59 12.68 16.14
N ARG A 589 -21.34 12.80 17.25
CA ARG A 589 -22.31 11.79 17.67
C ARG A 589 -23.45 11.71 16.67
N VAL A 590 -23.73 10.52 16.17
CA VAL A 590 -24.85 10.23 15.28
C VAL A 590 -25.68 9.07 15.80
N GLY A 591 -26.93 8.95 15.35
CA GLY A 591 -27.78 7.83 15.76
C GLY A 591 -27.46 6.51 15.04
N ASP A 592 -26.99 6.58 13.78
CA ASP A 592 -26.37 5.46 13.06
C ASP A 592 -25.53 6.00 11.89
N ALA A 593 -24.21 5.78 11.93
CA ALA A 593 -23.24 6.21 10.93
C ALA A 593 -23.54 5.69 9.52
N LEU A 594 -24.27 4.58 9.38
CA LEU A 594 -24.71 4.07 8.08
C LEU A 594 -25.91 4.81 7.50
N THR A 595 -26.59 5.67 8.28
CA THR A 595 -27.78 6.41 7.83
C THR A 595 -27.49 7.87 7.49
N VAL A 596 -26.45 8.44 8.06
CA VAL A 596 -26.10 9.85 7.86
C VAL A 596 -25.59 10.16 6.45
N SER A 597 -25.62 11.44 6.10
CA SER A 597 -24.98 11.96 4.88
C SER A 597 -24.34 13.33 5.14
N VAL A 598 -23.35 13.68 4.32
CA VAL A 598 -22.61 14.95 4.43
C VAL A 598 -22.66 15.71 3.11
N GLN A 599 -23.27 16.89 3.17
CA GLN A 599 -23.30 17.88 2.10
C GLN A 599 -22.04 18.75 2.10
N GLY A 600 -21.69 19.30 0.93
CA GLY A 600 -20.52 20.17 0.74
C GLY A 600 -19.26 19.45 0.24
N LEU A 601 -19.35 18.15 -0.04
CA LEU A 601 -18.25 17.31 -0.55
C LEU A 601 -18.43 16.86 -1.99
N ASP A 602 -19.64 16.99 -2.55
CA ASP A 602 -19.92 16.61 -3.93
C ASP A 602 -19.00 17.33 -4.93
N GLY A 603 -18.51 16.58 -5.92
CA GLY A 603 -17.65 17.08 -6.98
C GLY A 603 -16.20 17.42 -6.57
N LEU A 604 -15.83 17.31 -5.30
CA LEU A 604 -14.45 17.48 -4.83
C LEU A 604 -13.59 16.25 -5.09
N ASP A 605 -12.29 16.48 -5.25
CA ASP A 605 -11.31 15.40 -5.30
C ASP A 605 -10.89 14.98 -3.88
N TYR A 606 -10.85 13.69 -3.62
CA TYR A 606 -10.37 13.09 -2.39
C TYR A 606 -9.25 12.08 -2.62
N LEU A 607 -8.40 11.96 -1.61
CA LEU A 607 -7.37 10.94 -1.49
C LEU A 607 -7.84 9.88 -0.49
N ASP A 608 -7.86 8.62 -0.90
CA ASP A 608 -8.29 7.51 -0.04
C ASP A 608 -7.10 6.79 0.58
N LYS A 609 -7.07 6.67 1.90
CA LYS A 609 -5.99 6.00 2.62
C LYS A 609 -5.95 4.50 2.38
N TYR A 610 -7.08 3.85 2.12
CA TYR A 610 -7.12 2.42 1.81
C TYR A 610 -6.42 2.10 0.48
N GLU A 611 -6.25 3.10 -0.37
CA GLU A 611 -5.44 3.03 -1.60
C GLU A 611 -4.04 3.63 -1.41
N ASN A 612 -3.62 3.85 -0.17
CA ASN A 612 -2.39 4.57 0.16
C ASN A 612 -2.29 5.93 -0.53
N TYR A 613 -3.44 6.60 -0.72
CA TYR A 613 -3.57 7.87 -1.42
C TYR A 613 -3.04 7.83 -2.87
N ALA A 614 -2.99 6.65 -3.50
CA ALA A 614 -2.33 6.44 -4.78
C ALA A 614 -3.00 7.17 -5.95
N THR A 615 -4.33 7.25 -5.92
CA THR A 615 -5.13 7.87 -6.97
C THR A 615 -6.11 8.85 -6.34
N ALA A 616 -6.20 10.04 -6.92
CA ALA A 616 -7.25 11.00 -6.56
C ALA A 616 -8.57 10.58 -7.20
N HIS A 617 -9.64 10.63 -6.42
CA HIS A 617 -10.98 10.26 -6.86
C HIS A 617 -11.93 11.42 -6.70
N ARG A 618 -12.95 11.47 -7.53
CA ARG A 618 -13.95 12.52 -7.47
C ARG A 618 -15.20 12.02 -6.74
N GLN A 619 -15.63 12.77 -5.73
CA GLN A 619 -16.86 12.48 -5.01
C GLN A 619 -18.07 12.69 -5.91
N GLN A 620 -19.03 11.77 -5.83
CA GLN A 620 -20.29 11.83 -6.56
C GLN A 620 -21.44 11.82 -5.56
N GLY A 621 -22.16 12.94 -5.48
CA GLY A 621 -23.22 13.16 -4.50
C GLY A 621 -22.69 13.38 -3.08
N GLU A 622 -23.61 13.39 -2.12
CA GLU A 622 -23.30 13.52 -0.69
C GLU A 622 -22.41 12.37 -0.21
N TRP A 623 -21.47 12.67 0.69
CA TRP A 623 -20.67 11.62 1.31
C TRP A 623 -21.53 10.81 2.27
N SER A 624 -21.37 9.49 2.27
CA SER A 624 -21.93 8.59 3.27
C SER A 624 -21.13 7.29 3.31
N LEU A 625 -21.27 6.51 4.37
CA LEU A 625 -20.69 5.16 4.46
C LEU A 625 -21.41 4.13 3.57
N ARG A 626 -22.42 4.54 2.80
CA ARG A 626 -23.10 3.69 1.81
C ARG A 626 -22.52 3.85 0.40
N ASP A 627 -21.44 4.62 0.26
CA ASP A 627 -20.72 4.74 -1.02
C ASP A 627 -20.37 3.34 -1.54
N PRO A 628 -20.88 2.93 -2.73
CA PRO A 628 -20.64 1.60 -3.28
C PRO A 628 -19.17 1.28 -3.48
N ARG A 629 -18.31 2.30 -3.58
CA ARG A 629 -16.88 2.15 -3.70
C ARG A 629 -16.24 1.60 -2.41
N ASP A 630 -16.65 2.14 -1.25
CA ASP A 630 -16.08 1.83 0.06
C ASP A 630 -17.20 1.61 1.09
N PRO A 631 -18.02 0.55 0.92
CA PRO A 631 -19.18 0.36 1.77
C PRO A 631 -18.76 0.09 3.22
N GLY A 632 -19.31 0.87 4.14
CA GLY A 632 -19.20 0.68 5.58
C GLY A 632 -17.96 1.30 6.25
N ARG A 633 -17.09 2.02 5.53
CA ARG A 633 -15.90 2.67 6.09
C ARG A 633 -15.49 3.90 5.29
N SER A 634 -14.65 4.76 5.88
CA SER A 634 -14.07 5.89 5.14
C SER A 634 -12.78 6.36 5.81
N ASP A 635 -11.78 6.72 5.01
CA ASP A 635 -10.59 7.47 5.46
C ASP A 635 -10.11 8.33 4.28
N ARG A 636 -10.85 9.42 4.05
CA ARG A 636 -10.73 10.26 2.85
C ARG A 636 -10.30 11.67 3.20
N ILE A 637 -9.26 12.16 2.52
CA ILE A 637 -8.82 13.56 2.59
C ILE A 637 -9.35 14.28 1.36
N TYR A 638 -10.36 15.14 1.54
CA TYR A 638 -10.87 16.01 0.50
C TYR A 638 -9.95 17.20 0.32
N THR A 639 -9.57 17.47 -0.93
CA THR A 639 -8.69 18.57 -1.30
C THR A 639 -9.50 19.71 -1.92
N ASN A 640 -9.03 20.95 -1.78
CA ASN A 640 -9.75 22.16 -2.22
C ASN A 640 -11.17 22.26 -1.63
N ALA A 641 -11.32 21.86 -0.36
CA ALA A 641 -12.61 21.84 0.30
C ALA A 641 -13.13 23.25 0.57
N GLY A 642 -14.45 23.45 0.46
CA GLY A 642 -15.10 24.77 0.44
C GLY A 642 -15.37 25.41 1.81
N GLY A 643 -15.06 24.72 2.91
CA GLY A 643 -15.16 25.26 4.27
C GLY A 643 -16.58 25.34 4.85
N ARG A 644 -17.58 24.68 4.23
CA ARG A 644 -18.92 24.53 4.81
C ARG A 644 -19.51 23.17 4.49
N TYR A 645 -19.91 22.45 5.53
CA TYR A 645 -20.42 21.08 5.45
C TYR A 645 -21.66 20.92 6.32
N THR A 646 -22.60 20.09 5.89
CA THR A 646 -23.79 19.78 6.69
C THR A 646 -23.91 18.27 6.85
N LEU A 647 -23.79 17.80 8.08
CA LEU A 647 -24.05 16.42 8.48
C LEU A 647 -25.55 16.28 8.82
N THR A 648 -26.27 15.48 8.03
CA THR A 648 -27.68 15.18 8.27
C THR A 648 -27.79 13.86 9.02
N ASP A 649 -28.41 13.89 10.20
CA ASP A 649 -28.68 12.71 11.02
C ASP A 649 -30.19 12.45 11.10
N PRO A 650 -30.72 11.50 10.30
CA PRO A 650 -32.14 11.20 10.30
C PRO A 650 -32.61 10.47 11.56
N VAL A 651 -31.70 9.77 12.27
CA VAL A 651 -32.04 8.99 13.47
C VAL A 651 -32.20 9.88 14.68
N LEU A 652 -31.30 10.86 14.86
CA LEU A 652 -31.43 11.87 15.92
C LEU A 652 -32.29 13.07 15.51
N GLY A 653 -32.72 13.14 14.25
CA GLY A 653 -33.61 14.18 13.73
C GLY A 653 -33.01 15.58 13.75
N ARG A 654 -31.72 15.71 13.40
CA ARG A 654 -30.97 16.98 13.47
C ARG A 654 -30.01 17.16 12.30
N ARG A 655 -29.60 18.39 12.04
CA ARG A 655 -28.50 18.71 11.12
C ARG A 655 -27.38 19.43 11.86
N ILE A 656 -26.15 19.00 11.65
CA ILE A 656 -24.96 19.65 12.22
C ILE A 656 -24.24 20.38 11.09
N VAL A 657 -24.16 21.70 11.20
CA VAL A 657 -23.46 22.54 10.25
C VAL A 657 -22.06 22.84 10.78
N ILE A 658 -21.07 22.60 9.93
CA ILE A 658 -19.65 22.78 10.23
C ILE A 658 -19.12 23.80 9.23
N ALA A 659 -18.67 24.96 9.71
CA ALA A 659 -17.96 25.93 8.90
C ALA A 659 -16.49 25.96 9.32
N THR A 660 -15.56 25.93 8.36
CA THR A 660 -14.12 25.95 8.61
C THR A 660 -13.44 27.10 7.88
N GLN A 661 -12.42 27.67 8.51
CA GLN A 661 -11.56 28.73 7.93
C GLN A 661 -10.10 28.40 8.22
N GLY A 662 -9.19 28.88 7.37
CA GLY A 662 -7.76 28.55 7.48
C GLY A 662 -7.41 27.11 7.08
N SER A 663 -8.32 26.41 6.41
CA SER A 663 -8.10 25.09 5.83
C SER A 663 -8.60 25.02 4.39
N ARG A 664 -7.94 24.18 3.60
CA ARG A 664 -8.38 23.79 2.24
C ARG A 664 -8.63 22.29 2.14
N SER A 665 -8.69 21.60 3.28
CA SER A 665 -9.03 20.19 3.36
C SER A 665 -10.07 19.89 4.42
N LEU A 666 -10.83 18.82 4.18
CA LEU A 666 -11.67 18.15 5.17
C LEU A 666 -11.27 16.67 5.18
N VAL A 667 -11.13 16.08 6.36
CA VAL A 667 -10.99 14.62 6.49
C VAL A 667 -12.33 14.03 6.90
N ALA A 668 -12.84 13.06 6.14
CA ALA A 668 -14.01 12.28 6.51
C ALA A 668 -13.57 10.86 6.87
N TRP A 669 -13.85 10.46 8.11
CA TRP A 669 -13.35 9.20 8.64
C TRP A 669 -14.40 8.44 9.45
N ASN A 670 -14.44 7.13 9.22
CA ASN A 670 -15.05 6.16 10.10
C ASN A 670 -14.35 4.81 9.87
N PRO A 671 -13.89 4.11 10.92
CA PRO A 671 -13.12 2.88 10.76
C PRO A 671 -13.93 1.74 10.12
N GLY A 672 -15.26 1.79 10.22
CA GLY A 672 -16.13 0.67 9.89
C GLY A 672 -15.97 -0.49 10.86
N ASP A 673 -16.83 -1.48 10.68
CA ASP A 673 -16.95 -2.63 11.60
C ASP A 673 -15.62 -3.38 11.81
N GLU A 674 -14.97 -3.77 10.71
CA GLU A 674 -13.80 -4.64 10.76
C GLU A 674 -12.58 -3.98 11.43
N ALA A 675 -12.35 -2.69 11.18
CA ALA A 675 -11.24 -1.98 11.83
C ALA A 675 -11.60 -1.59 13.26
N ALA A 676 -12.85 -1.22 13.53
CA ALA A 676 -13.32 -0.88 14.87
C ALA A 676 -13.24 -2.07 15.84
N ALA A 677 -13.50 -3.30 15.38
CA ALA A 677 -13.33 -4.51 16.18
C ALA A 677 -11.89 -4.71 16.70
N LYS A 678 -10.89 -4.11 16.03
CA LYS A 678 -9.47 -4.14 16.42
C LYS A 678 -9.08 -2.94 17.31
N MET A 679 -9.98 -1.99 17.51
CA MET A 679 -9.79 -0.79 18.32
C MET A 679 -10.48 -0.94 19.67
N ALA A 680 -9.70 -1.23 20.71
CA ALA A 680 -10.21 -1.49 22.07
C ALA A 680 -11.05 -0.33 22.67
N ASP A 681 -10.83 0.89 22.20
CA ASP A 681 -11.51 2.12 22.61
C ASP A 681 -12.60 2.57 21.62
N VAL A 682 -13.01 1.71 20.66
CA VAL A 682 -14.13 1.98 19.75
C VAL A 682 -15.11 0.80 19.74
N GLY A 683 -14.67 -0.39 19.33
CA GLY A 683 -15.52 -1.59 19.24
C GLY A 683 -16.85 -1.33 18.50
N GLU A 684 -17.96 -1.77 19.09
CA GLU A 684 -19.33 -1.56 18.58
C GLU A 684 -19.71 -0.07 18.42
N GLY A 685 -19.01 0.85 19.08
CA GLY A 685 -19.31 2.28 19.04
C GLY A 685 -19.01 2.96 17.70
N TRP A 686 -18.46 2.25 16.70
CA TRP A 686 -18.19 2.82 15.37
C TRP A 686 -19.44 3.34 14.66
N ARG A 687 -20.62 2.81 14.99
CA ARG A 687 -21.90 3.27 14.45
C ARG A 687 -22.39 4.57 15.07
N ASP A 688 -21.88 4.95 16.23
CA ASP A 688 -22.40 6.07 17.01
C ASP A 688 -21.73 7.40 16.66
N TYR A 689 -20.78 7.41 15.71
CA TYR A 689 -20.11 8.63 15.26
C TYR A 689 -19.68 8.62 13.80
N VAL A 690 -19.46 9.81 13.27
CA VAL A 690 -18.61 10.04 12.08
C VAL A 690 -17.60 11.13 12.39
N CYS A 691 -16.41 11.02 11.82
CA CYS A 691 -15.42 12.08 11.91
C CYS A 691 -15.47 12.99 10.69
N LEU A 692 -15.59 14.29 10.95
CA LEU A 692 -15.47 15.36 9.96
C LEU A 692 -14.53 16.42 10.52
N GLU A 693 -13.31 16.42 10.02
CA GLU A 693 -12.21 17.13 10.65
C GLU A 693 -11.94 18.45 9.93
N ALA A 694 -11.93 19.55 10.68
CA ALA A 694 -11.34 20.78 10.20
C ALA A 694 -9.82 20.58 10.17
N ALA A 695 -9.21 20.54 8.98
CA ALA A 695 -7.84 20.08 8.85
C ALA A 695 -7.04 20.85 7.79
N ASN A 696 -5.74 20.99 8.05
CA ASN A 696 -4.70 21.18 7.04
C ASN A 696 -4.00 19.81 6.91
N ALA A 697 -4.40 19.00 5.94
CA ALA A 697 -3.98 17.59 5.82
C ALA A 697 -3.56 17.22 4.39
N GLY A 698 -2.68 16.21 4.29
CA GLY A 698 -2.21 15.70 3.00
C GLY A 698 -1.46 16.79 2.23
N PRO A 699 -1.97 17.25 1.06
CA PRO A 699 -1.33 18.32 0.30
C PRO A 699 -1.53 19.72 0.90
N ASP A 700 -2.49 19.93 1.83
CA ASP A 700 -2.73 21.22 2.47
C ASP A 700 -1.74 21.47 3.62
N VAL A 701 -0.48 21.73 3.27
CA VAL A 701 0.60 22.03 4.22
C VAL A 701 0.71 23.53 4.44
N ILE A 702 0.74 23.95 5.71
CA ILE A 702 0.97 25.35 6.07
C ILE A 702 2.46 25.64 6.09
N GLU A 703 2.86 26.77 5.51
CA GLU A 703 4.21 27.34 5.63
C GLU A 703 4.10 28.70 6.31
N LEU A 704 4.68 28.81 7.51
CA LEU A 704 4.67 30.03 8.31
C LEU A 704 6.03 30.70 8.28
N ALA A 705 6.08 31.95 7.82
CA ALA A 705 7.25 32.80 7.94
C ALA A 705 7.60 33.10 9.41
N PRO A 706 8.84 33.50 9.74
CA PRO A 706 9.24 33.93 11.08
C PRO A 706 8.29 34.98 11.67
N GLY A 707 7.78 34.76 12.89
CA GLY A 707 6.84 35.65 13.57
C GLY A 707 5.42 35.67 13.01
N ALA A 708 5.15 34.96 11.91
CA ALA A 708 3.80 34.85 11.35
C ALA A 708 2.95 33.86 12.16
N SER A 709 1.64 34.01 12.06
CA SER A 709 0.66 33.12 12.67
C SER A 709 -0.34 32.59 11.64
N HIS A 710 -0.81 31.36 11.86
CA HIS A 710 -1.89 30.73 11.10
C HIS A 710 -3.01 30.34 12.05
N THR A 711 -4.26 30.55 11.63
CA THR A 711 -5.45 30.23 12.40
C THR A 711 -6.33 29.25 11.65
N LEU A 712 -6.55 28.07 12.25
CA LEU A 712 -7.57 27.12 11.82
C LEU A 712 -8.78 27.28 12.73
N THR A 713 -9.91 27.67 12.17
CA THR A 713 -11.16 27.86 12.90
C THR A 713 -12.21 26.87 12.43
N GLN A 714 -12.97 26.33 13.37
CA GLN A 714 -14.23 25.65 13.11
C GLN A 714 -15.37 26.31 13.89
N THR A 715 -16.54 26.39 13.26
CA THR A 715 -17.80 26.80 13.90
C THR A 715 -18.83 25.70 13.69
N ILE A 716 -19.43 25.24 14.78
CA ILE A 716 -20.41 24.16 14.82
C ILE A 716 -21.75 24.72 15.32
N SER A 717 -22.81 24.45 14.56
CA SER A 717 -24.19 24.76 14.93
C SER A 717 -25.10 23.56 14.67
N VAL A 718 -26.18 23.45 15.43
CA VAL A 718 -27.19 22.40 15.28
C VAL A 718 -28.51 23.03 14.85
N GLU A 719 -29.09 22.49 13.78
CA GLU A 719 -30.39 22.87 13.20
C GLU A 719 -31.44 21.77 13.40
#